data_AF-A0A7I8KYZ1-F1
#
_entry.id   AF-A0A7I8KYZ1-F1
#
_cell.length_a   1.000
_cell.length_b   1.000
_cell.length_c   1.000
_cell.angle_alpha   90.00
_cell.angle_beta   90.00
_cell.angle_gamma   90.00
#
_symmetry.space_group_name_H-M   'P 1'
#
loop_
_entity.id
_entity.type
_entity.pdbx_description
1 polymer ?
#
loop_
_entity_poly.entity_id
_entity_poly.type
_entity_poly.pdbx_seq_one_letter_code
_entity_poly.pdbx_strand_id
1 'polypeptide(L)'
;MWRSFTRRASSLPPPCKLSLVGESCPARHTPLLLAVPGFSAVSSGEQLITNTASEPGRRWLVCVGLRWNGHTTTESSGSSRNLAGKSFDVTCRYRGFASVAEEVSPTDAEEEAASIEGLQELMEELSKDGSEGIKRLEKSEDVQLMVLTPQPLPGQQQIHRQHQKQISGMGQKKYFMLRRRQIKIETEAWEQAAKEYRELLVDMCEQKLAPNLPYMKSLFLGWFEPLRNRIEEEQQAYREGKSKAAYGPYFDQLPAEMMSVITMHKLMGLLMTGGGDGSTRVIQAACQVGEAIEQEVRIQRFLEKTKKKTGKANGSDCEEGDAKGQQMLRNRVTKLMKKQKLPQVQKILKQQDDLKPWGQDAHAKVGSRLVELLIDTAYIQPPVDQQADGPPDIRPAFRHTLRTVAKEQQKNSRRYGVIECDPLVKQGLDRTARHMVIPYMPMLVPPVNWTGYDKGAHLFLPSYIMRTHGSRQQREAVKRAPKSQLLEVYEALDTLGITKWRVNKRVLSIIDRIWSSGGRLADLVDRDDIPLPEKPETEDETLIKKWKWKVKAAKKENSERHSLRCDVELKLAVARKIKDEEGFYYPHNLDFRGRAYPMHPYLNHLGSDLCRGILEFAEGRPLGQSGLRWLKIHLANLYAGGVDKLSYEGRLAFTEDHLDDIFDSADRPLEGKRWWLEAEDPFQCLAVCINLAEALRSSSPETTISHIPVHQDGSCNGLQHYAALGRDKLGAVAVNLVAGEKPADVYSGIASRVLDIMRRDAQNDPATDPNAARARLLISQVDRKLVKQTVMTSVYGVTYVGAREQIKRRLKERGAIADDAELFSASCYAAKVTLTALEEMFQAARGIMTWLGDCAKVIALENHAVRWTTPLGLPVVQPYRKLGRHLIRTSLQVLTLQRETDKVMVKRQRSAFPPNFVHSLDGSHMMMTAVACRKAGLNFAGVHDSYWTHACNVDELNRILREKFVELYEAPILENLLESFEKSFPTLKFPPLPERGDFDLKDVLDSPYFFN
;
A
#
# COMPACT_ATOMS: atom_id res chain seq x y z
N MET A 1 31.45 -9.55 62.69
CA MET A 1 32.37 -8.48 63.09
C MET A 1 33.67 -8.65 62.31
N TRP A 2 34.35 -7.54 62.02
CA TRP A 2 35.56 -7.37 61.17
C TRP A 2 36.70 -8.43 61.18
N ARG A 3 37.40 -8.47 60.02
CA ARG A 3 38.86 -8.73 59.80
C ARG A 3 39.38 -10.16 60.07
N SER A 4 40.38 -10.69 59.36
CA SER A 4 41.09 -10.27 58.13
C SER A 4 42.00 -11.41 57.65
N PHE A 5 42.21 -11.61 56.34
CA PHE A 5 43.52 -12.03 55.80
C PHE A 5 43.69 -11.66 54.31
N THR A 6 44.92 -11.40 53.92
CA THR A 6 45.41 -10.46 52.90
C THR A 6 45.61 -10.96 51.45
N ARG A 7 45.44 -10.02 50.50
CA ARG A 7 46.26 -9.76 49.28
C ARG A 7 46.46 -10.88 48.22
N ARG A 8 45.91 -10.64 47.01
CA ARG A 8 46.66 -10.08 45.85
C ARG A 8 45.70 -9.59 44.75
N ALA A 9 45.89 -8.34 44.31
CA ALA A 9 45.48 -7.86 42.98
C ALA A 9 46.75 -7.92 42.06
N SER A 10 46.77 -7.60 40.76
CA SER A 10 45.83 -6.93 39.85
C SER A 10 46.26 -7.18 38.38
N SER A 11 45.40 -6.76 37.43
CA SER A 11 45.74 -6.19 36.10
C SER A 11 46.46 -7.01 35.01
N LEU A 12 45.93 -6.84 33.79
CA LEU A 12 46.47 -7.14 32.46
C LEU A 12 47.95 -6.76 32.23
N PRO A 13 48.65 -7.46 31.33
CA PRO A 13 49.76 -6.90 30.54
C PRO A 13 49.46 -6.78 29.02
N PRO A 14 50.27 -6.00 28.26
CA PRO A 14 49.89 -5.41 26.96
C PRO A 14 50.74 -5.97 25.78
N PRO A 15 50.62 -5.47 24.52
CA PRO A 15 51.39 -6.01 23.40
C PRO A 15 52.83 -5.45 23.36
N CYS A 16 53.81 -6.33 23.15
CA CYS A 16 55.22 -5.94 22.99
C CYS A 16 55.61 -5.77 21.51
N LYS A 17 56.14 -4.60 21.17
CA LYS A 17 57.09 -4.44 20.07
C LYS A 17 58.49 -4.83 20.56
N LEU A 18 59.32 -5.37 19.67
CA LEU A 18 60.78 -5.32 19.82
C LEU A 18 61.40 -5.08 18.44
N SER A 19 62.34 -4.15 18.40
CA SER A 19 63.08 -3.71 17.22
C SER A 19 64.54 -4.16 17.32
N LEU A 20 65.23 -4.37 16.19
CA LEU A 20 66.49 -3.69 15.82
C LEU A 20 67.17 -4.36 14.60
N VAL A 21 67.64 -3.51 13.67
CA VAL A 21 68.88 -3.62 12.83
C VAL A 21 69.05 -4.80 11.87
N GLY A 22 69.41 -4.50 10.61
CA GLY A 22 70.56 -5.19 9.97
C GLY A 22 70.43 -5.74 8.54
N GLU A 23 70.63 -4.87 7.54
CA GLU A 23 71.39 -5.13 6.30
C GLU A 23 70.92 -6.09 5.15
N SER A 24 71.37 -5.70 3.95
CA SER A 24 71.56 -6.48 2.70
C SER A 24 70.37 -6.77 1.74
N CYS A 25 70.29 -5.93 0.71
CA CYS A 25 69.99 -6.32 -0.69
C CYS A 25 71.17 -7.15 -1.28
N PRO A 26 71.11 -7.81 -2.48
CA PRO A 26 70.32 -7.39 -3.65
C PRO A 26 69.78 -8.48 -4.65
N ALA A 27 69.09 -7.97 -5.68
CA ALA A 27 69.15 -8.37 -7.11
C ALA A 27 68.37 -9.60 -7.70
N ARG A 28 67.50 -9.24 -8.67
CA ARG A 28 67.26 -9.85 -10.01
C ARG A 28 66.79 -11.32 -10.12
N HIS A 29 65.64 -11.54 -10.77
CA HIS A 29 65.56 -11.94 -12.20
C HIS A 29 64.11 -11.86 -12.76
N THR A 30 63.99 -11.67 -14.09
CA THR A 30 62.77 -11.54 -14.92
C THR A 30 62.75 -12.64 -16.00
N PRO A 31 61.97 -12.59 -17.11
CA PRO A 31 60.50 -12.78 -17.26
C PRO A 31 60.12 -13.75 -18.44
N LEU A 32 58.83 -13.90 -18.80
CA LEU A 32 58.28 -14.14 -20.17
C LEU A 32 56.73 -13.91 -20.12
N LEU A 33 56.07 -13.06 -20.95
CA LEU A 33 55.75 -13.13 -22.40
C LEU A 33 54.63 -14.18 -22.70
N LEU A 34 53.55 -13.99 -23.49
CA LEU A 34 53.09 -13.15 -24.63
C LEU A 34 51.52 -13.11 -24.62
N ALA A 35 50.71 -12.40 -25.44
CA ALA A 35 50.83 -11.24 -26.34
C ALA A 35 49.42 -10.73 -26.74
N VAL A 36 49.35 -9.53 -27.33
CA VAL A 36 48.19 -8.95 -28.03
C VAL A 36 48.68 -8.32 -29.35
N PRO A 37 47.92 -8.38 -30.46
CA PRO A 37 47.95 -7.38 -31.54
C PRO A 37 46.73 -6.43 -31.41
N GLY A 38 46.80 -5.11 -31.58
CA GLY A 38 47.61 -4.32 -32.53
C GLY A 38 46.80 -4.12 -33.83
N PHE A 39 46.69 -2.97 -34.51
CA PHE A 39 47.25 -1.60 -34.38
C PHE A 39 46.09 -0.60 -34.72
N SER A 40 46.18 0.73 -34.91
CA SER A 40 47.26 1.73 -35.11
C SER A 40 46.81 3.12 -34.60
N ALA A 41 47.69 4.13 -34.66
CA ALA A 41 47.42 5.55 -34.37
C ALA A 41 48.09 6.48 -35.41
N VAL A 42 47.71 7.77 -35.45
CA VAL A 42 48.50 8.94 -35.94
C VAL A 42 48.01 10.15 -35.11
N SER A 43 48.80 10.71 -34.19
CA SER A 43 49.60 11.97 -34.27
C SER A 43 48.76 13.25 -34.51
N SER A 44 49.10 14.48 -34.06
CA SER A 44 50.19 15.11 -33.28
C SER A 44 49.77 16.60 -33.07
N GLY A 45 50.25 17.45 -32.17
CA GLY A 45 51.24 17.39 -31.08
C GLY A 45 51.55 18.85 -30.61
N GLU A 46 52.12 19.02 -29.40
CA GLU A 46 52.90 20.22 -28.95
C GLU A 46 52.18 21.59 -28.82
N GLN A 47 52.59 22.59 -28.01
CA GLN A 47 53.48 22.76 -26.83
C GLN A 47 52.95 24.05 -26.08
N LEU A 48 52.74 24.09 -24.75
CA LEU A 48 53.67 24.42 -23.65
C LEU A 48 53.90 25.95 -23.40
N ILE A 49 54.02 26.35 -22.12
CA ILE A 49 54.67 27.58 -21.53
C ILE A 49 53.78 28.65 -20.81
N THR A 50 53.68 28.45 -19.48
CA THR A 50 53.79 29.39 -18.31
C THR A 50 52.91 30.63 -18.04
N ASN A 51 52.40 30.66 -16.79
CA ASN A 51 52.35 31.74 -15.79
C ASN A 51 52.05 33.21 -16.17
N THR A 52 51.06 33.79 -15.47
CA THR A 52 51.30 34.75 -14.35
C THR A 52 50.00 35.05 -13.60
N ALA A 53 50.11 35.57 -12.37
CA ALA A 53 48.97 35.90 -11.50
C ALA A 53 48.97 37.39 -11.13
N SER A 54 47.79 38.03 -11.08
CA SER A 54 47.50 39.20 -10.23
C SER A 54 46.02 39.63 -10.32
N GLU A 55 45.30 39.59 -9.19
CA GLU A 55 44.25 40.58 -8.85
C GLU A 55 44.90 41.97 -8.62
N PRO A 56 44.20 43.14 -8.60
CA PRO A 56 42.84 43.34 -8.01
C PRO A 56 41.94 44.44 -8.64
N GLY A 57 40.78 44.75 -8.01
CA GLY A 57 40.33 46.16 -7.90
C GLY A 57 38.91 46.60 -8.31
N ARG A 58 37.92 46.40 -7.42
CA ARG A 58 36.75 47.26 -7.06
C ARG A 58 36.21 48.39 -7.99
N ARG A 59 34.86 48.37 -8.19
CA ARG A 59 33.85 49.50 -8.28
C ARG A 59 34.06 50.58 -9.38
N TRP A 60 33.06 50.97 -10.18
CA TRP A 60 31.83 51.72 -9.79
C TRP A 60 30.79 51.79 -10.94
N LEU A 61 29.59 52.32 -10.66
CA LEU A 61 28.54 52.67 -11.64
C LEU A 61 28.97 53.82 -12.59
N VAL A 62 28.33 53.93 -13.77
CA VAL A 62 27.50 55.09 -14.20
C VAL A 62 26.82 54.82 -15.56
N CYS A 63 25.63 55.40 -15.77
CA CYS A 63 24.79 55.24 -16.96
C CYS A 63 25.10 56.26 -18.08
N VAL A 64 24.99 55.83 -19.34
CA VAL A 64 24.63 56.62 -20.55
C VAL A 64 23.90 55.64 -21.50
N GLY A 65 22.84 55.94 -22.26
CA GLY A 65 22.08 57.17 -22.49
C GLY A 65 21.83 57.39 -24.00
N LEU A 66 20.67 57.97 -24.38
CA LEU A 66 20.24 58.36 -25.76
C LEU A 66 19.78 57.20 -26.68
N ARG A 67 18.89 57.35 -27.68
CA ARG A 67 17.78 58.29 -28.04
C ARG A 67 16.85 57.50 -29.00
N TRP A 68 15.51 57.57 -29.03
CA TRP A 68 14.50 58.65 -29.13
C TRP A 68 14.06 59.01 -30.57
N ASN A 69 12.73 58.99 -30.76
CA ASN A 69 11.83 59.52 -31.82
C ASN A 69 10.78 58.44 -32.15
N GLY A 70 9.45 58.64 -32.20
CA GLY A 70 8.59 59.83 -32.39
C GLY A 70 7.51 59.41 -33.40
N HIS A 71 6.22 59.78 -33.37
CA HIS A 71 5.51 60.85 -32.66
C HIS A 71 3.97 60.59 -32.64
N THR A 72 3.27 61.05 -31.58
CA THR A 72 1.93 61.75 -31.52
C THR A 72 0.66 61.13 -32.17
N THR A 73 -0.58 61.22 -31.66
CA THR A 73 -1.29 61.85 -30.49
C THR A 73 -2.70 61.20 -30.37
N THR A 74 -3.66 61.48 -29.47
CA THR A 74 -3.89 62.42 -28.34
C THR A 74 -4.76 61.67 -27.28
N GLU A 75 -4.59 61.88 -25.97
CA GLU A 75 -5.45 62.67 -25.03
C GLU A 75 -6.97 62.39 -25.05
N SER A 76 -7.66 62.10 -23.92
CA SER A 76 -7.27 61.95 -22.50
C SER A 76 -8.34 61.10 -21.75
N SER A 77 -8.35 60.76 -20.45
CA SER A 77 -7.52 61.08 -19.25
C SER A 77 -7.63 59.93 -18.20
N GLY A 78 -7.58 60.20 -16.87
CA GLY A 78 -8.35 59.40 -15.89
C GLY A 78 -7.66 58.39 -14.95
N SER A 79 -6.63 58.79 -14.18
CA SER A 79 -6.24 58.24 -12.87
C SER A 79 -5.89 56.73 -12.67
N SER A 80 -4.58 56.46 -12.74
CA SER A 80 -3.76 55.74 -11.74
C SER A 80 -4.08 54.31 -11.21
N ARG A 81 -3.20 53.38 -11.66
CA ARG A 81 -2.48 52.34 -10.89
C ARG A 81 -3.24 51.09 -10.40
N ASN A 82 -3.06 49.98 -11.14
CA ASN A 82 -2.50 48.72 -10.62
C ASN A 82 -2.36 47.64 -11.71
N LEU A 83 -1.14 47.36 -12.19
CA LEU A 83 -0.80 46.10 -12.90
C LEU A 83 0.71 45.96 -13.13
N ALA A 84 1.33 44.93 -12.55
CA ALA A 84 2.67 44.45 -12.94
C ALA A 84 2.83 42.95 -12.59
N GLY A 85 3.32 42.18 -13.57
CA GLY A 85 4.02 40.89 -13.42
C GLY A 85 3.52 39.84 -12.42
N LYS A 86 2.68 38.90 -12.87
CA LYS A 86 2.52 37.60 -12.18
C LYS A 86 3.50 36.57 -12.74
N SER A 87 4.64 36.40 -12.10
CA SER A 87 5.53 35.26 -12.33
C SER A 87 4.92 33.98 -11.72
N PHE A 88 5.09 32.85 -12.40
CA PHE A 88 4.53 31.56 -11.97
C PHE A 88 5.43 30.88 -10.93
N ASP A 89 4.94 30.76 -9.70
CA ASP A 89 5.71 30.22 -8.58
C ASP A 89 5.70 28.67 -8.53
N VAL A 90 6.89 28.09 -8.31
CA VAL A 90 7.17 26.65 -8.43
C VAL A 90 7.28 26.03 -7.04
N THR A 91 6.47 25.02 -6.74
CA THR A 91 6.57 24.29 -5.47
C THR A 91 6.97 22.83 -5.65
N CYS A 92 8.20 22.52 -5.25
CA CYS A 92 8.72 21.16 -5.17
C CYS A 92 7.99 20.37 -4.06
N ARG A 93 7.57 19.14 -4.37
CA ARG A 93 7.04 18.17 -3.39
C ARG A 93 7.73 16.83 -3.60
N TYR A 94 8.82 16.59 -2.87
CA TYR A 94 9.33 15.23 -2.72
C TYR A 94 8.33 14.41 -1.90
N ARG A 95 7.65 13.46 -2.57
CA ARG A 95 7.05 12.30 -1.92
C ARG A 95 8.06 11.17 -2.01
N GLY A 96 8.60 10.75 -0.86
CA GLY A 96 9.14 9.40 -0.74
C GLY A 96 8.01 8.39 -0.94
N PHE A 97 8.29 7.28 -1.60
CA PHE A 97 7.33 6.19 -1.77
C PHE A 97 7.35 5.33 -0.50
N ALA A 98 6.37 5.55 0.37
CA ALA A 98 5.94 4.58 1.37
C ALA A 98 4.54 4.09 0.98
N SER A 99 4.25 2.81 1.22
CA SER A 99 2.96 2.19 0.88
C SER A 99 1.81 2.91 1.58
N VAL A 100 0.87 3.47 0.81
CA VAL A 100 -0.20 4.32 1.34
C VAL A 100 -1.34 3.47 1.91
N ALA A 101 -1.20 3.09 3.18
CA ALA A 101 -2.29 2.62 4.02
C ALA A 101 -2.72 3.78 4.95
N GLU A 102 -3.73 4.56 4.55
CA GLU A 102 -4.38 5.59 5.40
C GLU A 102 -5.91 5.47 5.29
N GLU A 103 -6.58 5.40 6.44
CA GLU A 103 -7.94 4.90 6.62
C GLU A 103 -9.06 5.93 6.34
N VAL A 104 -10.32 5.53 6.62
CA VAL A 104 -11.55 6.17 6.13
C VAL A 104 -12.52 6.45 7.29
N SER A 105 -12.85 7.72 7.54
CA SER A 105 -13.89 8.13 8.50
C SER A 105 -15.20 8.57 7.81
N PRO A 106 -16.39 8.18 8.32
CA PRO A 106 -17.69 8.56 7.73
C PRO A 106 -18.56 9.48 8.63
N THR A 107 -19.01 10.62 8.10
CA THR A 107 -20.01 11.51 8.73
C THR A 107 -21.37 11.53 8.00
N ASP A 108 -22.43 11.25 8.77
CA ASP A 108 -23.71 11.98 8.98
C ASP A 108 -24.62 12.49 7.84
N ALA A 109 -25.93 12.19 8.02
CA ALA A 109 -27.09 12.92 7.48
C ALA A 109 -28.35 12.65 8.35
N GLU A 110 -29.24 13.64 8.45
CA GLU A 110 -30.68 13.55 8.81
C GLU A 110 -31.49 13.68 7.48
N GLU A 111 -32.81 13.53 7.35
CA GLU A 111 -33.96 13.56 8.29
C GLU A 111 -35.22 12.84 7.69
N GLU A 112 -36.31 12.83 8.46
CA GLU A 112 -37.74 12.55 8.16
C GLU A 112 -38.29 11.12 7.95
N ALA A 113 -39.53 10.96 8.46
CA ALA A 113 -40.34 9.74 8.52
C ALA A 113 -41.84 10.07 8.43
N ALA A 114 -42.66 9.14 7.95
CA ALA A 114 -44.12 9.25 7.96
C ALA A 114 -44.81 7.91 8.31
N SER A 115 -46.00 8.06 8.89
CA SER A 115 -46.89 7.11 9.57
C SER A 115 -47.37 5.87 8.77
N ILE A 116 -47.94 4.90 9.51
CA ILE A 116 -49.30 4.35 9.30
C ILE A 116 -49.70 3.50 10.53
N GLU A 117 -50.87 3.82 11.10
CA GLU A 117 -51.57 3.04 12.13
C GLU A 117 -52.50 1.99 11.50
N GLY A 118 -52.96 1.01 12.28
CA GLY A 118 -54.00 0.06 11.86
C GLY A 118 -53.50 -1.37 11.64
N LEU A 119 -53.26 -2.10 12.73
CA LEU A 119 -53.10 -3.57 12.72
C LEU A 119 -53.27 -4.21 14.11
N GLN A 120 -54.08 -3.59 14.98
CA GLN A 120 -54.19 -3.96 16.40
C GLN A 120 -55.45 -4.78 16.75
N GLU A 121 -56.41 -4.92 15.83
CA GLU A 121 -57.69 -5.62 16.03
C GLU A 121 -57.71 -7.09 15.56
N LEU A 122 -56.59 -7.61 15.03
CA LEU A 122 -56.55 -8.92 14.32
C LEU A 122 -55.78 -10.03 15.06
N MET A 123 -55.56 -9.89 16.37
CA MET A 123 -54.69 -10.79 17.15
C MET A 123 -55.26 -11.35 18.46
N GLU A 124 -56.53 -11.09 18.82
CA GLU A 124 -57.13 -11.58 20.08
C GLU A 124 -57.78 -12.99 20.00
N GLU A 125 -58.00 -13.56 18.80
CA GLU A 125 -58.85 -14.77 18.68
C GLU A 125 -58.13 -16.14 18.73
N LEU A 126 -56.79 -16.23 18.80
CA LEU A 126 -56.07 -17.50 18.59
C LEU A 126 -55.15 -17.92 19.75
N SER A 127 -55.65 -17.83 20.98
CA SER A 127 -55.07 -18.54 22.14
C SER A 127 -56.09 -19.47 22.80
N LYS A 128 -56.03 -20.78 22.49
CA LYS A 128 -56.57 -21.85 23.33
C LYS A 128 -55.86 -23.17 23.10
N ASP A 129 -55.76 -23.89 24.22
CA ASP A 129 -55.41 -25.30 24.45
C ASP A 129 -54.03 -25.83 24.03
N GLY A 130 -53.47 -26.62 24.94
CA GLY A 130 -52.19 -27.30 24.82
C GLY A 130 -52.20 -28.66 25.53
N SER A 131 -51.00 -29.20 25.77
CA SER A 131 -50.74 -30.43 26.52
C SER A 131 -51.29 -31.76 25.97
N GLU A 132 -50.77 -32.22 24.83
CA GLU A 132 -50.69 -33.68 24.55
C GLU A 132 -49.49 -34.12 23.67
N GLY A 133 -48.46 -33.26 23.53
CA GLY A 133 -47.42 -33.43 22.49
C GLY A 133 -46.17 -34.27 22.83
N ILE A 134 -45.98 -34.73 24.08
CA ILE A 134 -44.63 -35.12 24.55
C ILE A 134 -44.26 -36.59 24.31
N LYS A 135 -45.22 -37.52 24.12
CA LYS A 135 -44.94 -38.97 24.02
C LYS A 135 -44.95 -39.58 22.60
N ARG A 136 -45.01 -38.77 21.53
CA ARG A 136 -44.96 -39.24 20.13
C ARG A 136 -43.73 -38.81 19.32
N LEU A 137 -42.85 -37.97 19.87
CA LEU A 137 -41.74 -37.37 19.11
C LEU A 137 -40.49 -38.27 18.96
N GLU A 138 -40.25 -39.22 19.86
CA GLU A 138 -39.04 -40.08 19.84
C GLU A 138 -39.05 -41.18 18.76
N LYS A 139 -40.08 -41.23 17.89
CA LYS A 139 -40.18 -42.21 16.79
C LYS A 139 -40.38 -41.60 15.40
N SER A 140 -40.23 -40.28 15.24
CA SER A 140 -40.41 -39.60 13.94
C SER A 140 -39.18 -38.84 13.41
N GLU A 141 -38.09 -38.74 14.17
CA GLU A 141 -36.94 -37.91 13.76
C GLU A 141 -36.18 -38.44 12.52
N ASP A 142 -36.17 -39.76 12.28
CA ASP A 142 -35.50 -40.35 11.11
C ASP A 142 -36.27 -40.22 9.78
N VAL A 143 -37.55 -39.81 9.79
CA VAL A 143 -38.41 -39.81 8.58
C VAL A 143 -38.89 -38.41 8.19
N GLN A 144 -38.87 -37.42 9.08
CA GLN A 144 -39.43 -36.09 8.82
C GLN A 144 -38.45 -35.07 8.19
N LEU A 145 -37.22 -35.44 7.80
CA LEU A 145 -36.24 -34.51 7.20
C LEU A 145 -36.41 -34.29 5.68
N MET A 146 -37.53 -34.72 5.08
CA MET A 146 -37.74 -34.67 3.62
C MET A 146 -38.94 -33.84 3.13
N VAL A 147 -39.80 -33.32 4.01
CA VAL A 147 -41.04 -32.61 3.60
C VAL A 147 -41.21 -31.32 4.39
N LEU A 148 -41.75 -30.27 3.74
CA LEU A 148 -42.10 -28.94 4.26
C LEU A 148 -41.00 -27.85 4.25
N THR A 149 -40.41 -27.59 3.07
CA THR A 149 -39.98 -26.21 2.71
C THR A 149 -41.01 -25.58 1.76
N PRO A 150 -41.37 -24.29 1.90
CA PRO A 150 -42.11 -23.57 0.87
C PRO A 150 -41.23 -23.43 -0.39
N GLN A 151 -41.79 -23.72 -1.56
CA GLN A 151 -41.12 -23.60 -2.87
C GLN A 151 -40.51 -22.20 -3.07
N PRO A 152 -39.18 -22.06 -3.24
CA PRO A 152 -38.54 -20.84 -3.69
C PRO A 152 -38.71 -20.65 -5.20
N LEU A 153 -38.68 -19.42 -5.67
CA LEU A 153 -38.67 -19.09 -7.10
C LEU A 153 -37.48 -19.79 -7.81
N PRO A 154 -37.69 -20.33 -9.04
CA PRO A 154 -36.67 -21.11 -9.74
C PRO A 154 -35.47 -20.23 -10.09
N GLY A 155 -34.32 -20.51 -9.44
CA GLY A 155 -33.06 -19.79 -9.60
C GLY A 155 -32.25 -19.70 -8.31
N GLN A 156 -32.87 -19.40 -7.16
CA GLN A 156 -32.13 -19.21 -5.91
C GLN A 156 -31.67 -20.53 -5.23
N GLN A 157 -32.34 -21.66 -5.51
CA GLN A 157 -31.93 -22.97 -4.99
C GLN A 157 -30.61 -23.48 -5.57
N GLN A 158 -30.29 -23.13 -6.83
CA GLN A 158 -29.03 -23.51 -7.46
C GLN A 158 -27.86 -22.83 -6.76
N ILE A 159 -27.95 -21.51 -6.52
CA ILE A 159 -26.85 -20.70 -5.95
C ILE A 159 -26.48 -21.17 -4.54
N HIS A 160 -27.45 -21.48 -3.67
CA HIS A 160 -27.15 -21.90 -2.29
C HIS A 160 -26.59 -23.34 -2.20
N ARG A 161 -27.11 -24.26 -3.03
CA ARG A 161 -26.52 -25.61 -3.16
C ARG A 161 -25.16 -25.58 -3.87
N GLN A 162 -24.95 -24.68 -4.83
CA GLN A 162 -23.64 -24.43 -5.44
C GLN A 162 -22.66 -23.87 -4.41
N HIS A 163 -23.05 -22.92 -3.56
CA HIS A 163 -22.17 -22.40 -2.50
C HIS A 163 -21.72 -23.48 -1.50
N GLN A 164 -22.61 -24.41 -1.13
CA GLN A 164 -22.21 -25.56 -0.29
C GLN A 164 -21.42 -26.63 -1.05
N LYS A 165 -21.57 -26.75 -2.38
CA LYS A 165 -20.78 -27.66 -3.24
C LYS A 165 -19.47 -27.05 -3.76
N GLN A 166 -19.28 -25.74 -3.68
CA GLN A 166 -18.06 -25.02 -4.09
C GLN A 166 -17.08 -24.79 -2.94
N ILE A 167 -17.31 -25.37 -1.75
CA ILE A 167 -16.28 -25.43 -0.70
C ILE A 167 -15.25 -26.50 -1.11
N SER A 168 -14.29 -26.10 -1.93
CA SER A 168 -13.14 -26.90 -2.36
C SER A 168 -12.46 -27.55 -1.14
N GLY A 169 -12.46 -28.88 -1.08
CA GLY A 169 -11.69 -29.72 -0.15
C GLY A 169 -11.96 -29.62 1.36
N MET A 170 -12.63 -28.57 1.86
CA MET A 170 -12.75 -28.33 3.31
C MET A 170 -13.99 -28.99 3.92
N GLY A 171 -13.82 -30.17 4.52
CA GLY A 171 -14.90 -30.87 5.23
C GLY A 171 -15.54 -30.05 6.34
N GLN A 172 -16.87 -30.17 6.51
CA GLN A 172 -17.69 -29.30 7.37
C GLN A 172 -17.14 -29.12 8.81
N LYS A 173 -16.70 -30.20 9.47
CA LYS A 173 -16.11 -30.14 10.82
C LYS A 173 -14.88 -29.21 10.88
N LYS A 174 -14.04 -29.23 9.84
CA LYS A 174 -12.84 -28.38 9.72
C LYS A 174 -13.23 -26.93 9.48
N TYR A 175 -14.21 -26.67 8.61
CA TYR A 175 -14.76 -25.33 8.40
C TYR A 175 -15.29 -24.72 9.71
N PHE A 176 -16.09 -25.46 10.49
CA PHE A 176 -16.59 -24.95 11.77
C PHE A 176 -15.47 -24.69 12.79
N MET A 177 -14.44 -25.54 12.84
CA MET A 177 -13.27 -25.33 13.70
C MET A 177 -12.48 -24.07 13.29
N LEU A 178 -12.13 -23.93 12.01
CA LEU A 178 -11.41 -22.76 11.50
C LEU A 178 -12.24 -21.48 11.63
N ARG A 179 -13.55 -21.55 11.40
CA ARG A 179 -14.47 -20.42 11.64
C ARG A 179 -14.51 -20.02 13.11
N ARG A 180 -14.47 -20.96 14.06
CA ARG A 180 -14.37 -20.66 15.50
C ARG A 180 -13.03 -19.99 15.84
N ARG A 181 -11.92 -20.41 15.21
CA ARG A 181 -10.61 -19.73 15.34
C ARG A 181 -10.65 -18.33 14.73
N GLN A 182 -11.24 -18.15 13.53
CA GLN A 182 -11.39 -16.85 12.88
C GLN A 182 -12.22 -15.87 13.71
N ILE A 183 -13.34 -16.32 14.31
CA ILE A 183 -14.13 -15.50 15.24
C ILE A 183 -13.22 -14.97 16.35
N LYS A 184 -12.49 -15.85 17.05
CA LYS A 184 -11.57 -15.45 18.12
C LYS A 184 -10.49 -14.46 17.64
N ILE A 185 -9.91 -14.69 16.46
CA ILE A 185 -8.91 -13.78 15.87
C ILE A 185 -9.49 -12.39 15.60
N GLU A 186 -10.74 -12.28 15.13
CA GLU A 186 -11.37 -10.97 14.86
C GLU A 186 -11.94 -10.30 16.10
N THR A 187 -12.42 -11.06 17.10
CA THR A 187 -13.19 -10.51 18.23
C THR A 187 -12.47 -10.50 19.57
N GLU A 188 -11.43 -11.32 19.75
CA GLU A 188 -10.71 -11.47 21.01
C GLU A 188 -9.24 -10.96 20.89
N ALA A 189 -8.81 -10.39 19.75
CA ALA A 189 -7.40 -10.01 19.55
C ALA A 189 -6.85 -9.03 20.59
N TRP A 190 -7.62 -7.98 20.93
CA TRP A 190 -7.23 -7.00 21.95
C TRP A 190 -7.50 -7.49 23.38
N GLU A 191 -8.55 -8.30 23.59
CA GLU A 191 -8.86 -8.91 24.89
C GLU A 191 -7.77 -9.93 25.28
N GLN A 192 -7.36 -10.80 24.35
CA GLN A 192 -6.29 -11.76 24.52
C GLN A 192 -4.94 -11.07 24.74
N ALA A 193 -4.64 -9.97 24.03
CA ALA A 193 -3.45 -9.17 24.31
C ALA A 193 -3.47 -8.55 25.71
N ALA A 194 -4.60 -7.99 26.16
CA ALA A 194 -4.76 -7.48 27.53
C ALA A 194 -4.67 -8.59 28.58
N LYS A 195 -5.15 -9.80 28.26
CA LYS A 195 -5.03 -10.98 29.10
C LYS A 195 -3.57 -11.45 29.22
N GLU A 196 -2.84 -11.58 28.11
CA GLU A 196 -1.43 -11.96 28.09
C GLU A 196 -0.56 -10.98 28.89
N TYR A 197 -0.86 -9.68 28.85
CA TYR A 197 -0.17 -8.68 29.67
C TYR A 197 -0.40 -8.89 31.18
N ARG A 198 -1.61 -9.30 31.58
CA ARG A 198 -1.92 -9.60 33.00
C ARG A 198 -1.29 -10.90 33.47
N GLU A 199 -1.42 -11.98 32.69
CA GLU A 199 -0.81 -13.27 33.02
C GLU A 199 0.71 -13.10 33.17
N LEU A 200 1.35 -12.37 32.25
CA LEU A 200 2.80 -12.17 32.28
C LEU A 200 3.24 -11.21 33.40
N LEU A 201 2.40 -10.24 33.84
CA LEU A 201 2.65 -9.47 35.07
C LEU A 201 2.55 -10.34 36.33
N VAL A 202 1.57 -11.24 36.41
CA VAL A 202 1.44 -12.19 37.52
C VAL A 202 2.66 -13.13 37.56
N ASP A 203 3.05 -13.72 36.42
CA ASP A 203 4.26 -14.55 36.30
C ASP A 203 5.53 -13.78 36.73
N MET A 204 5.65 -12.50 36.39
CA MET A 204 6.77 -11.65 36.83
C MET A 204 6.80 -11.46 38.35
N CYS A 205 5.63 -11.20 38.96
CA CYS A 205 5.49 -11.03 40.41
C CYS A 205 5.77 -12.33 41.17
N GLU A 206 5.33 -13.48 40.66
CA GLU A 206 5.51 -14.79 41.29
C GLU A 206 6.92 -15.36 41.08
N GLN A 207 7.47 -15.28 39.87
CA GLN A 207 8.70 -15.98 39.48
C GLN A 207 9.96 -15.11 39.51
N LYS A 208 9.85 -13.81 39.80
CA LYS A 208 10.96 -12.82 39.82
C LYS A 208 11.75 -12.74 38.51
N LEU A 209 11.12 -13.06 37.37
CA LEU A 209 11.76 -13.20 36.05
C LEU A 209 12.05 -11.87 35.30
N ALA A 210 11.89 -10.72 35.96
CA ALA A 210 12.08 -9.40 35.36
C ALA A 210 13.39 -9.21 34.53
N PRO A 211 14.56 -9.80 34.89
CA PRO A 211 15.79 -9.65 34.11
C PRO A 211 15.79 -10.34 32.73
N ASN A 212 14.93 -11.35 32.52
CA ASN A 212 15.01 -12.24 31.35
C ASN A 212 14.08 -11.86 30.19
N LEU A 213 13.23 -10.84 30.37
CA LEU A 213 12.34 -10.36 29.31
C LEU A 213 13.08 -9.45 28.32
N PRO A 214 12.78 -9.52 27.01
CA PRO A 214 13.26 -8.52 26.06
C PRO A 214 12.92 -7.11 26.55
N TYR A 215 13.91 -6.21 26.59
CA TYR A 215 13.82 -4.88 27.20
C TYR A 215 12.51 -4.12 26.88
N MET A 216 12.08 -4.16 25.62
CA MET A 216 10.84 -3.52 25.18
C MET A 216 9.57 -4.15 25.76
N LYS A 217 9.51 -5.47 25.96
CA LYS A 217 8.40 -6.09 26.70
C LYS A 217 8.37 -5.57 28.13
N SER A 218 9.52 -5.52 28.81
CA SER A 218 9.63 -4.98 30.18
C SER A 218 9.11 -3.53 30.27
N LEU A 219 9.46 -2.67 29.31
CA LEU A 219 8.91 -1.30 29.24
C LEU A 219 7.39 -1.28 29.07
N PHE A 220 6.84 -2.01 28.09
CA PHE A 220 5.40 -2.09 27.84
C PHE A 220 4.60 -2.58 29.07
N LEU A 221 5.15 -3.55 29.82
CA LEU A 221 4.55 -4.08 31.05
C LEU A 221 4.59 -3.03 32.17
N GLY A 222 5.74 -2.35 32.32
CA GLY A 222 5.90 -1.24 33.26
C GLY A 222 5.01 -0.02 32.95
N TRP A 223 4.58 0.16 31.71
CA TRP A 223 3.63 1.22 31.32
C TRP A 223 2.16 0.81 31.47
N PHE A 224 1.85 -0.49 31.36
CA PHE A 224 0.48 -1.00 31.31
C PHE A 224 -0.32 -0.70 32.58
N GLU A 225 0.20 -1.07 33.75
CA GLU A 225 -0.51 -0.88 35.03
C GLU A 225 -0.70 0.61 35.38
N PRO A 226 0.33 1.48 35.33
CA PRO A 226 0.16 2.91 35.55
C PRO A 226 -0.87 3.55 34.60
N LEU A 227 -0.87 3.19 33.31
CA LEU A 227 -1.84 3.71 32.35
C LEU A 227 -3.26 3.21 32.64
N ARG A 228 -3.44 1.90 32.94
CA ARG A 228 -4.73 1.30 33.29
C ARG A 228 -5.36 2.05 34.47
N ASN A 229 -4.60 2.22 35.56
CA ASN A 229 -5.08 2.83 36.79
C ASN A 229 -5.53 4.28 36.52
N ARG A 230 -4.78 5.05 35.72
CA ARG A 230 -5.16 6.42 35.32
C ARG A 230 -6.40 6.50 34.44
N ILE A 231 -6.61 5.53 33.55
CA ILE A 231 -7.85 5.47 32.74
C ILE A 231 -9.05 5.10 33.62
N GLU A 232 -8.86 4.21 34.59
CA GLU A 232 -9.90 3.81 35.54
C GLU A 232 -10.29 4.95 36.50
N GLU A 233 -9.32 5.74 36.98
CA GLU A 233 -9.56 7.00 37.72
C GLU A 233 -10.46 7.98 36.92
N GLU A 234 -10.21 8.17 35.63
CA GLU A 234 -11.02 9.03 34.74
C GLU A 234 -12.43 8.46 34.49
N GLN A 235 -12.54 7.15 34.26
CA GLN A 235 -13.83 6.47 34.12
C GLN A 235 -14.67 6.64 35.40
N GLN A 236 -14.06 6.44 36.57
CA GLN A 236 -14.74 6.60 37.85
C GLN A 236 -15.11 8.07 38.13
N ALA A 237 -14.22 9.02 37.85
CA ALA A 237 -14.52 10.45 37.98
C ALA A 237 -15.66 10.92 37.06
N TYR A 238 -15.82 10.30 35.88
CA TYR A 238 -16.98 10.53 35.01
C TYR A 238 -18.27 9.93 35.58
N ARG A 239 -18.24 8.66 36.04
CA ARG A 239 -19.39 7.98 36.67
C ARG A 239 -19.89 8.71 37.92
N GLU A 240 -18.98 9.27 38.71
CA GLU A 240 -19.29 10.07 39.91
C GLU A 240 -19.71 11.52 39.59
N GLY A 241 -19.80 11.90 38.31
CA GLY A 241 -20.19 13.24 37.86
C GLY A 241 -19.16 14.35 38.13
N LYS A 242 -17.97 13.99 38.65
CA LYS A 242 -16.86 14.91 38.96
C LYS A 242 -16.21 15.47 37.68
N SER A 243 -16.21 14.70 36.59
CA SER A 243 -15.74 15.12 35.27
C SER A 243 -16.88 15.27 34.26
N LYS A 244 -17.06 16.47 33.71
CA LYS A 244 -18.00 16.75 32.59
C LYS A 244 -17.29 16.84 31.24
N ALA A 245 -16.15 16.18 31.09
CA ALA A 245 -15.36 16.22 29.87
C ALA A 245 -16.11 15.65 28.67
N ALA A 246 -16.00 16.29 27.50
CA ALA A 246 -16.70 15.88 26.28
C ALA A 246 -16.31 14.49 25.74
N TYR A 247 -15.22 13.89 26.25
CA TYR A 247 -14.81 12.51 25.97
C TYR A 247 -15.36 11.47 26.96
N GLY A 248 -15.87 11.88 28.14
CA GLY A 248 -16.32 11.00 29.22
C GLY A 248 -17.33 9.92 28.79
N PRO A 249 -18.41 10.26 28.05
CA PRO A 249 -19.38 9.27 27.59
C PRO A 249 -18.79 8.18 26.69
N TYR A 250 -17.62 8.40 26.08
CA TYR A 250 -16.93 7.46 25.20
C TYR A 250 -15.89 6.61 25.95
N PHE A 251 -15.26 7.17 26.99
CA PHE A 251 -14.32 6.45 27.85
C PHE A 251 -14.99 5.29 28.60
N ASP A 252 -16.24 5.45 29.04
CA ASP A 252 -16.96 4.42 29.80
C ASP A 252 -17.48 3.25 28.94
N GLN A 253 -17.23 3.26 27.62
CA GLN A 253 -17.74 2.24 26.69
C GLN A 253 -16.81 1.03 26.51
N LEU A 254 -15.59 1.06 27.08
CA LEU A 254 -14.58 0.00 26.95
C LEU A 254 -13.79 -0.16 28.27
N PRO A 255 -13.40 -1.38 28.71
CA PRO A 255 -12.58 -1.56 29.90
C PRO A 255 -11.21 -0.87 29.81
N ALA A 256 -10.75 -0.26 30.90
CA ALA A 256 -9.48 0.47 30.99
C ALA A 256 -8.25 -0.35 30.54
N GLU A 257 -8.23 -1.66 30.83
CA GLU A 257 -7.19 -2.59 30.38
C GLU A 257 -7.04 -2.58 28.85
N MET A 258 -8.16 -2.70 28.12
CA MET A 258 -8.15 -2.74 26.66
C MET A 258 -7.84 -1.37 26.05
N MET A 259 -8.32 -0.29 26.66
CA MET A 259 -7.94 1.07 26.27
C MET A 259 -6.43 1.30 26.39
N SER A 260 -5.80 0.77 27.44
CA SER A 260 -4.34 0.84 27.66
C SER A 260 -3.57 0.10 26.56
N VAL A 261 -3.93 -1.16 26.31
CA VAL A 261 -3.28 -1.99 25.28
C VAL A 261 -3.44 -1.38 23.88
N ILE A 262 -4.64 -0.94 23.51
CA ILE A 262 -4.89 -0.30 22.21
C ILE A 262 -4.06 0.97 22.06
N THR A 263 -4.01 1.82 23.10
CA THR A 263 -3.26 3.09 23.06
C THR A 263 -1.76 2.86 22.88
N MET A 264 -1.15 1.98 23.70
CA MET A 264 0.27 1.66 23.60
C MET A 264 0.64 1.10 22.22
N HIS A 265 -0.09 0.08 21.75
CA HIS A 265 0.22 -0.54 20.46
C HIS A 265 -0.05 0.40 19.29
N LYS A 266 -1.17 1.13 19.25
CA LYS A 266 -1.44 2.07 18.15
C LYS A 266 -0.43 3.21 18.10
N LEU A 267 0.00 3.74 19.25
CA LEU A 267 1.06 4.75 19.27
C LEU A 267 2.42 4.19 18.83
N MET A 268 2.81 2.98 19.24
CA MET A 268 4.09 2.40 18.83
C MET A 268 4.11 2.06 17.34
N GLY A 269 3.02 1.50 16.81
CA GLY A 269 2.88 1.26 15.37
C GLY A 269 3.02 2.54 14.56
N LEU A 270 2.46 3.66 15.05
CA LEU A 270 2.60 4.97 14.44
C LEU A 270 3.99 5.59 14.54
N LEU A 271 4.78 5.24 15.55
CA LEU A 271 6.17 5.68 15.70
C LEU A 271 7.09 4.86 14.77
N MET A 272 6.83 3.56 14.62
CA MET A 272 7.52 2.68 13.66
C MET A 272 7.26 3.09 12.20
N THR A 273 6.00 3.42 11.85
CA THR A 273 5.63 3.91 10.51
C THR A 273 5.84 5.43 10.34
N GLY A 274 6.38 6.09 11.37
CA GLY A 274 6.68 7.52 11.36
C GLY A 274 7.83 7.87 10.42
N GLY A 275 8.27 9.14 10.44
CA GLY A 275 9.34 9.64 9.56
C GLY A 275 10.75 9.16 9.90
N GLY A 276 10.89 7.96 10.51
CA GLY A 276 12.12 7.31 10.99
C GLY A 276 12.96 8.11 11.98
N ASP A 277 12.51 9.29 12.39
CA ASP A 277 13.09 10.09 13.46
C ASP A 277 12.63 9.64 14.86
N GLY A 278 11.65 8.74 14.95
CA GLY A 278 11.00 8.35 16.21
C GLY A 278 9.91 9.35 16.64
N SER A 279 9.27 10.03 15.68
CA SER A 279 8.19 10.96 15.96
C SER A 279 6.94 10.71 15.10
N THR A 280 5.78 11.00 15.68
CA THR A 280 4.49 10.99 14.97
C THR A 280 3.74 12.29 15.22
N ARG A 281 2.82 12.67 14.33
CA ARG A 281 2.02 13.89 14.49
C ARG A 281 0.90 13.61 15.49
N VAL A 282 0.72 14.49 16.48
CA VAL A 282 -0.36 14.36 17.49
C VAL A 282 -1.74 14.20 16.83
N ILE A 283 -2.01 14.89 15.72
CA ILE A 283 -3.27 14.75 14.96
C ILE A 283 -3.50 13.31 14.51
N GLN A 284 -2.46 12.67 13.96
CA GLN A 284 -2.53 11.31 13.43
C GLN A 284 -2.67 10.29 14.57
N ALA A 285 -1.89 10.45 15.64
CA ALA A 285 -2.01 9.63 16.85
C ALA A 285 -3.39 9.72 17.49
N ALA A 286 -3.90 10.93 17.73
CA ALA A 286 -5.20 11.14 18.36
C ALA A 286 -6.35 10.54 17.54
N CYS A 287 -6.39 10.77 16.22
CA CYS A 287 -7.44 10.21 15.37
C CYS A 287 -7.37 8.67 15.31
N GLN A 288 -6.21 8.06 15.05
CA GLN A 288 -6.11 6.60 14.89
C GLN A 288 -6.30 5.83 16.20
N VAL A 289 -5.88 6.37 17.34
CA VAL A 289 -6.20 5.78 18.65
C VAL A 289 -7.70 5.85 18.89
N GLY A 290 -8.34 7.02 18.66
CA GLY A 290 -9.79 7.18 18.82
C GLY A 290 -10.61 6.26 17.90
N GLU A 291 -10.23 6.14 16.62
CA GLU A 291 -10.87 5.25 15.64
C GLU A 291 -10.72 3.76 16.05
N ALA A 292 -9.57 3.35 16.59
CA ALA A 292 -9.35 1.99 17.07
C ALA A 292 -10.20 1.64 18.32
N ILE A 293 -10.36 2.58 19.25
CA ILE A 293 -11.24 2.41 20.42
C ILE A 293 -12.70 2.27 19.98
N GLU A 294 -13.18 3.10 19.03
CA GLU A 294 -14.55 2.96 18.50
C GLU A 294 -14.79 1.59 17.85
N GLN A 295 -13.82 1.10 17.05
CA GLN A 295 -13.91 -0.22 16.42
C GLN A 295 -14.12 -1.32 17.46
N GLU A 296 -13.36 -1.29 18.55
CA GLU A 296 -13.46 -2.29 19.62
C GLU A 296 -14.77 -2.20 20.41
N VAL A 297 -15.22 -0.99 20.74
CA VAL A 297 -16.54 -0.74 21.39
C VAL A 297 -17.70 -1.34 20.58
N ARG A 298 -17.62 -1.27 19.24
CA ARG A 298 -18.63 -1.87 18.36
C ARG A 298 -18.59 -3.41 18.41
N ILE A 299 -17.39 -4.00 18.43
CA ILE A 299 -17.19 -5.45 18.55
C ILE A 299 -17.77 -5.95 19.87
N GLN A 300 -17.40 -5.36 21.00
CA GLN A 300 -17.90 -5.76 22.32
C GLN A 300 -19.42 -5.67 22.43
N ARG A 301 -20.03 -4.56 22.00
CA ARG A 301 -21.49 -4.40 22.01
C ARG A 301 -22.20 -5.46 21.16
N PHE A 302 -21.64 -5.84 20.02
CA PHE A 302 -22.18 -6.92 19.19
C PHE A 302 -22.11 -8.28 19.90
N LEU A 303 -20.99 -8.57 20.58
CA LEU A 303 -20.80 -9.79 21.38
C LEU A 303 -21.77 -9.84 22.57
N GLU A 304 -21.99 -8.73 23.27
CA GLU A 304 -22.97 -8.67 24.36
C GLU A 304 -24.40 -8.90 23.87
N LYS A 305 -24.80 -8.23 22.78
CA LYS A 305 -26.13 -8.39 22.16
C LYS A 305 -26.38 -9.83 21.69
N THR A 306 -25.33 -10.59 21.38
CA THR A 306 -25.43 -12.01 21.01
C THR A 306 -25.40 -12.94 22.24
N LYS A 307 -24.52 -12.71 23.23
CA LYS A 307 -24.53 -13.45 24.52
C LYS A 307 -25.87 -13.31 25.26
N LYS A 308 -26.46 -12.11 25.29
CA LYS A 308 -27.80 -11.85 25.89
C LYS A 308 -28.95 -12.56 25.16
N LYS A 309 -28.75 -13.09 23.95
CA LYS A 309 -29.73 -13.93 23.23
C LYS A 309 -29.63 -15.43 23.52
N THR A 310 -28.48 -15.92 23.98
CA THR A 310 -28.31 -17.31 24.42
C THR A 310 -28.53 -17.50 25.92
N GLY A 311 -28.43 -16.44 26.73
CA GLY A 311 -28.49 -16.51 28.19
C GLY A 311 -29.87 -16.35 28.86
N LYS A 312 -30.95 -15.99 28.13
CA LYS A 312 -32.30 -15.88 28.74
C LYS A 312 -33.10 -17.18 28.67
N ALA A 313 -32.62 -18.16 29.45
CA ALA A 313 -33.44 -19.16 30.12
C ALA A 313 -33.08 -19.11 31.62
N ASN A 314 -34.10 -18.92 32.48
CA ASN A 314 -34.06 -18.78 33.96
C ASN A 314 -33.84 -17.35 34.53
N GLY A 315 -34.80 -16.91 35.39
CA GLY A 315 -34.79 -15.75 36.33
C GLY A 315 -34.90 -14.33 35.70
N SER A 316 -35.97 -13.52 35.86
CA SER A 316 -36.60 -12.88 37.05
C SER A 316 -35.75 -11.78 37.72
N ASP A 317 -36.16 -10.53 37.98
CA ASP A 317 -37.26 -9.64 37.55
C ASP A 317 -36.70 -8.18 37.65
N CYS A 318 -37.06 -7.21 36.80
CA CYS A 318 -38.14 -6.21 37.03
C CYS A 318 -38.19 -5.17 35.88
N GLU A 319 -39.17 -4.25 35.94
CA GLU A 319 -39.49 -3.10 35.06
C GLU A 319 -40.30 -3.40 33.78
N GLU A 320 -41.62 -3.15 33.85
CA GLU A 320 -42.64 -3.70 32.94
C GLU A 320 -43.16 -2.77 31.82
N GLY A 321 -42.80 -1.48 31.82
CA GLY A 321 -43.34 -0.50 30.86
C GLY A 321 -42.85 -0.71 29.43
N ASP A 322 -41.55 -0.52 29.20
CA ASP A 322 -40.93 -0.63 27.87
C ASP A 322 -40.68 -2.11 27.45
N ALA A 323 -40.74 -3.02 28.42
CA ALA A 323 -40.53 -4.45 28.20
C ALA A 323 -41.57 -5.07 27.24
N LYS A 324 -42.86 -4.70 27.32
CA LYS A 324 -43.92 -5.31 26.50
C LYS A 324 -43.73 -5.06 24.99
N GLY A 325 -43.39 -3.84 24.60
CA GLY A 325 -43.09 -3.49 23.19
C GLY A 325 -41.88 -4.26 22.66
N GLN A 326 -40.79 -4.28 23.44
CA GLN A 326 -39.59 -5.05 23.08
C GLN A 326 -39.84 -6.57 23.04
N GLN A 327 -40.70 -7.10 23.91
CA GLN A 327 -41.06 -8.53 23.96
C GLN A 327 -41.87 -8.95 22.73
N MET A 328 -42.84 -8.13 22.30
CA MET A 328 -43.57 -8.37 21.05
C MET A 328 -42.63 -8.34 19.83
N LEU A 329 -41.69 -7.39 19.77
CA LEU A 329 -40.70 -7.31 18.70
C LEU A 329 -39.75 -8.52 18.72
N ARG A 330 -39.27 -8.94 19.90
CA ARG A 330 -38.47 -10.16 20.09
C ARG A 330 -39.21 -11.42 19.66
N ASN A 331 -40.49 -11.54 19.99
CA ASN A 331 -41.33 -12.66 19.58
C ASN A 331 -41.51 -12.68 18.05
N ARG A 332 -41.73 -11.52 17.42
CA ARG A 332 -41.80 -11.37 15.95
C ARG A 332 -40.48 -11.75 15.29
N VAL A 333 -39.34 -11.28 15.79
CA VAL A 333 -37.99 -11.64 15.32
C VAL A 333 -37.71 -13.13 15.50
N THR A 334 -38.05 -13.72 16.65
CA THR A 334 -37.81 -15.14 16.95
C THR A 334 -38.68 -16.06 16.08
N LYS A 335 -39.95 -15.67 15.84
CA LYS A 335 -40.87 -16.34 14.92
C LYS A 335 -40.41 -16.24 13.46
N LEU A 336 -39.72 -15.17 13.08
CA LEU A 336 -39.07 -15.02 11.76
C LEU A 336 -37.74 -15.78 11.64
N MET A 337 -36.94 -15.87 12.72
CA MET A 337 -35.71 -16.68 12.77
C MET A 337 -36.03 -18.18 12.68
N LYS A 338 -37.04 -18.66 13.44
CA LYS A 338 -37.54 -20.05 13.33
C LYS A 338 -38.11 -20.37 11.94
N LYS A 339 -38.61 -19.37 11.20
CA LYS A 339 -39.05 -19.49 9.79
C LYS A 339 -37.94 -19.22 8.76
N GLN A 340 -36.67 -19.16 9.18
CA GLN A 340 -35.48 -18.88 8.34
C GLN A 340 -35.55 -17.59 7.48
N LYS A 341 -36.44 -16.63 7.80
CA LYS A 341 -36.57 -15.35 7.06
C LYS A 341 -35.53 -14.32 7.50
N LEU A 342 -34.26 -14.71 7.43
CA LEU A 342 -33.08 -13.91 7.78
C LEU A 342 -33.07 -12.47 7.20
N PRO A 343 -33.48 -12.20 5.94
CA PRO A 343 -33.51 -10.83 5.42
C PRO A 343 -34.51 -9.90 6.14
N GLN A 344 -35.63 -10.44 6.62
CA GLN A 344 -36.65 -9.67 7.35
C GLN A 344 -36.20 -9.43 8.81
N VAL A 345 -35.55 -10.43 9.41
CA VAL A 345 -34.86 -10.28 10.71
C VAL A 345 -33.75 -9.22 10.64
N GLN A 346 -32.95 -9.21 9.57
CA GLN A 346 -31.91 -8.20 9.36
C GLN A 346 -32.48 -6.79 9.12
N LYS A 347 -33.67 -6.64 8.54
CA LYS A 347 -34.35 -5.33 8.45
C LYS A 347 -34.72 -4.80 9.84
N ILE A 348 -35.32 -5.65 10.69
CA ILE A 348 -35.72 -5.26 12.06
C ILE A 348 -34.49 -4.98 12.94
N LEU A 349 -33.42 -5.79 12.82
CA LEU A 349 -32.18 -5.55 13.58
C LEU A 349 -31.42 -4.31 13.11
N LYS A 350 -31.54 -3.91 11.84
CA LYS A 350 -30.98 -2.65 11.34
C LYS A 350 -31.74 -1.39 11.79
N GLN A 351 -32.95 -1.54 12.35
CA GLN A 351 -33.73 -0.47 13.00
C GLN A 351 -33.51 -0.45 14.53
N GLN A 352 -32.49 -1.15 15.04
CA GLN A 352 -32.13 -1.21 16.46
C GLN A 352 -30.60 -1.13 16.71
N ASP A 353 -29.84 -0.65 15.73
CA ASP A 353 -28.40 -0.38 15.89
C ASP A 353 -28.02 1.00 15.33
N ASP A 354 -28.80 1.99 15.75
CA ASP A 354 -28.71 3.40 15.31
C ASP A 354 -27.74 4.24 16.17
N LEU A 355 -26.75 3.61 16.82
CA LEU A 355 -25.66 4.37 17.42
C LEU A 355 -24.72 4.91 16.32
N LYS A 356 -24.96 6.19 16.02
CA LYS A 356 -24.18 7.04 15.15
C LYS A 356 -22.66 6.83 15.32
N PRO A 357 -21.89 6.67 14.22
CA PRO A 357 -20.43 6.65 14.28
C PRO A 357 -19.88 7.85 15.06
N TRP A 358 -18.80 7.64 15.80
CA TRP A 358 -18.10 8.73 16.46
C TRP A 358 -17.58 9.70 15.39
N GLY A 359 -17.82 10.99 15.58
CA GLY A 359 -17.26 12.01 14.69
C GLY A 359 -15.75 12.17 14.91
N GLN A 360 -15.02 12.68 13.91
CA GLN A 360 -13.58 12.96 14.03
C GLN A 360 -13.21 13.83 15.25
N ASP A 361 -14.14 14.68 15.72
CA ASP A 361 -14.00 15.44 16.96
C ASP A 361 -13.98 14.57 18.22
N ALA A 362 -14.86 13.56 18.29
CA ALA A 362 -14.86 12.57 19.36
C ALA A 362 -13.60 11.69 19.30
N HIS A 363 -13.22 11.18 18.12
CA HIS A 363 -11.97 10.42 17.94
C HIS A 363 -10.75 11.23 18.42
N ALA A 364 -10.61 12.47 17.93
CA ALA A 364 -9.50 13.34 18.27
C ALA A 364 -9.46 13.68 19.76
N LYS A 365 -10.60 13.90 20.43
CA LYS A 365 -10.66 14.16 21.87
C LYS A 365 -10.30 12.91 22.68
N VAL A 366 -10.89 11.76 22.36
CA VAL A 366 -10.64 10.49 23.07
C VAL A 366 -9.18 10.07 22.94
N GLY A 367 -8.67 9.98 21.71
CA GLY A 367 -7.29 9.58 21.48
C GLY A 367 -6.26 10.60 21.99
N SER A 368 -6.56 11.90 21.97
CA SER A 368 -5.67 12.91 22.56
C SER A 368 -5.56 12.75 24.08
N ARG A 369 -6.65 12.46 24.80
CA ARG A 369 -6.58 12.22 26.26
C ARG A 369 -5.86 10.92 26.59
N LEU A 370 -6.10 9.85 25.82
CA LEU A 370 -5.38 8.57 26.02
C LEU A 370 -3.88 8.69 25.78
N VAL A 371 -3.47 9.43 24.74
CA VAL A 371 -2.05 9.71 24.47
C VAL A 371 -1.41 10.58 25.55
N GLU A 372 -2.14 11.55 26.10
CA GLU A 372 -1.69 12.37 27.23
C GLU A 372 -1.47 11.53 28.49
N LEU A 373 -2.44 10.70 28.87
CA LEU A 373 -2.30 9.78 30.00
C LEU A 373 -1.10 8.84 29.82
N LEU A 374 -0.83 8.37 28.60
CA LEU A 374 0.36 7.56 28.31
C LEU A 374 1.67 8.37 28.38
N ILE A 375 1.68 9.65 28.01
CA ILE A 375 2.86 10.53 28.19
C ILE A 375 3.14 10.75 29.69
N ASP A 376 2.09 10.91 30.50
CA ASP A 376 2.18 11.16 31.94
C ASP A 376 2.56 9.90 32.75
N THR A 377 2.38 8.70 32.20
CA THR A 377 2.65 7.42 32.91
C THR A 377 3.83 6.63 32.36
N ALA A 378 4.23 6.81 31.10
CA ALA A 378 5.30 6.01 30.49
C ALA A 378 6.68 6.60 30.79
N TYR A 379 7.38 5.98 31.75
CA TYR A 379 8.77 6.29 32.08
C TYR A 379 9.73 5.17 31.68
N ILE A 380 10.98 5.52 31.47
CA ILE A 380 12.09 4.59 31.20
C ILE A 380 12.87 4.43 32.49
N GLN A 381 13.02 3.17 32.93
CA GLN A 381 13.92 2.82 34.03
C GLN A 381 15.38 2.92 33.56
N PRO A 382 16.31 3.42 34.40
CA PRO A 382 17.70 3.56 34.02
C PRO A 382 18.37 2.21 33.69
N PRO A 383 19.43 2.20 32.83
CA PRO A 383 20.22 1.00 32.58
C PRO A 383 20.88 0.47 33.86
N VAL A 384 21.05 -0.85 33.95
CA VAL A 384 21.64 -1.54 35.11
C VAL A 384 23.10 -1.11 35.40
N ASP A 385 23.78 -0.54 34.40
CA ASP A 385 25.16 -0.06 34.49
C ASP A 385 25.32 1.30 35.21
N GLN A 386 24.24 1.89 35.75
CA GLN A 386 24.33 3.14 36.50
C GLN A 386 24.99 2.90 37.87
N GLN A 387 26.09 3.59 38.16
CA GLN A 387 26.79 3.50 39.45
C GLN A 387 25.83 3.85 40.61
N ALA A 388 25.87 3.07 41.69
CA ALA A 388 24.89 3.08 42.78
C ALA A 388 24.82 4.38 43.62
N ASP A 389 25.60 5.41 43.28
CA ASP A 389 25.73 6.69 43.98
C ASP A 389 25.10 7.87 43.20
N GLY A 390 24.42 7.59 42.08
CA GLY A 390 23.69 8.58 41.28
C GLY A 390 22.17 8.54 41.50
N PRO A 391 21.45 9.68 41.44
CA PRO A 391 19.99 9.67 41.43
C PRO A 391 19.47 8.96 40.16
N PRO A 392 18.37 8.19 40.25
CA PRO A 392 17.87 7.41 39.13
C PRO A 392 17.44 8.31 37.96
N ASP A 393 17.98 8.06 36.77
CA ASP A 393 17.71 8.84 35.55
C ASP A 393 16.35 8.44 34.92
N ILE A 394 15.28 8.72 35.67
CA ILE A 394 13.89 8.45 35.26
C ILE A 394 13.50 9.46 34.17
N ARG A 395 13.53 9.02 32.90
CA ARG A 395 13.15 9.84 31.75
C ARG A 395 11.76 9.46 31.22
N PRO A 396 10.90 10.43 30.85
CA PRO A 396 9.63 10.13 30.19
C PRO A 396 9.91 9.52 28.81
N ALA A 397 9.25 8.40 28.51
CA ALA A 397 9.40 7.64 27.28
C ALA A 397 8.91 8.40 26.04
N PHE A 398 7.92 9.28 26.24
CA PHE A 398 7.31 10.10 25.19
C PHE A 398 7.31 11.57 25.61
N ARG A 399 7.50 12.47 24.64
CA ARG A 399 7.46 13.92 24.86
C ARG A 399 6.63 14.58 23.77
N HIS A 400 5.70 15.45 24.16
CA HIS A 400 5.00 16.32 23.22
C HIS A 400 5.85 17.57 22.95
N THR A 401 6.25 17.78 21.69
CA THR A 401 7.05 18.95 21.30
C THR A 401 6.47 19.66 20.07
N LEU A 402 6.76 20.95 19.94
CA LEU A 402 6.26 21.79 18.84
C LEU A 402 7.38 22.03 17.82
N ARG A 403 7.41 21.22 16.77
CA ARG A 403 8.39 21.36 15.68
C ARG A 403 7.99 22.47 14.71
N THR A 404 8.98 23.23 14.27
CA THR A 404 8.82 24.31 13.28
C THR A 404 9.32 23.83 11.92
N VAL A 405 8.48 23.80 10.89
CA VAL A 405 9.00 23.68 9.51
C VAL A 405 9.50 25.07 9.08
N ALA A 406 10.81 25.27 9.15
CA ALA A 406 11.46 26.37 8.46
C ALA A 406 11.44 26.09 6.96
N LYS A 407 10.54 26.77 6.23
CA LYS A 407 10.67 26.88 4.77
C LYS A 407 11.66 28.00 4.48
N GLU A 408 12.84 27.65 3.97
CA GLU A 408 13.92 28.61 3.66
C GLU A 408 13.51 29.74 2.70
N GLN A 409 12.36 29.63 2.01
CA GLN A 409 11.86 30.61 1.04
C GLN A 409 10.44 31.15 1.32
N GLN A 410 9.82 30.91 2.49
CA GLN A 410 8.54 31.54 2.85
C GLN A 410 8.52 32.02 4.31
N LYS A 411 8.25 33.32 4.53
CA LYS A 411 8.15 33.99 5.85
C LYS A 411 7.15 33.40 6.85
N ASN A 412 6.32 32.44 6.43
CA ASN A 412 5.35 31.76 7.31
C ASN A 412 5.89 30.40 7.76
N SER A 413 6.66 30.40 8.85
CA SER A 413 6.94 29.16 9.58
C SER A 413 5.63 28.57 10.10
N ARG A 414 5.48 27.24 10.03
CA ARG A 414 4.33 26.55 10.64
C ARG A 414 4.86 25.63 11.74
N ARG A 415 4.37 25.87 12.96
CA ARG A 415 4.55 24.97 14.10
C ARG A 415 3.50 23.87 14.04
N TYR A 416 3.89 22.66 14.41
CA TYR A 416 2.99 21.52 14.54
C TYR A 416 3.44 20.63 15.70
N GLY A 417 2.49 20.11 16.47
CA GLY A 417 2.78 19.20 17.56
C GLY A 417 3.15 17.81 17.06
N VAL A 418 4.22 17.27 17.62
CA VAL A 418 4.67 15.88 17.46
C VAL A 418 4.79 15.21 18.82
N ILE A 419 4.66 13.89 18.83
CA ILE A 419 5.02 13.02 19.94
C ILE A 419 6.35 12.40 19.54
N GLU A 420 7.39 12.63 20.33
CA GLU A 420 8.74 12.09 20.13
C GLU A 420 8.99 11.00 21.18
N CYS A 421 9.52 9.85 20.79
CA CYS A 421 9.98 8.83 21.74
C CYS A 421 11.46 9.04 22.11
N ASP A 422 11.85 8.64 23.32
CA ASP A 422 13.25 8.61 23.74
C ASP A 422 14.10 7.72 22.81
N PRO A 423 15.39 8.04 22.57
CA PRO A 423 16.29 7.22 21.76
C PRO A 423 16.36 5.73 22.15
N LEU A 424 16.23 5.37 23.43
CA LEU A 424 16.26 3.97 23.89
C LEU A 424 15.01 3.21 23.43
N VAL A 425 13.83 3.83 23.53
CA VAL A 425 12.58 3.29 22.99
C VAL A 425 12.70 3.12 21.48
N LYS A 426 13.22 4.15 20.80
CA LYS A 426 13.45 4.13 19.34
C LYS A 426 14.34 2.96 18.90
N GLN A 427 15.47 2.74 19.59
CA GLN A 427 16.38 1.62 19.30
C GLN A 427 15.70 0.25 19.52
N GLY A 428 14.76 0.18 20.46
CA GLY A 428 13.95 -1.02 20.70
C GLY A 428 12.82 -1.27 19.68
N LEU A 429 12.35 -0.25 18.96
CA LEU A 429 11.19 -0.38 18.03
C LEU A 429 11.42 -1.45 16.94
N ASP A 430 12.62 -1.54 16.36
CA ASP A 430 12.98 -2.56 15.36
C ASP A 430 12.73 -3.99 15.88
N ARG A 431 13.02 -4.22 17.17
CA ARG A 431 12.82 -5.53 17.84
C ARG A 431 11.38 -5.73 18.33
N THR A 432 10.60 -4.65 18.44
CA THR A 432 9.23 -4.63 18.96
C THR A 432 8.19 -5.02 17.92
N ALA A 433 8.50 -4.88 16.63
CA ALA A 433 7.64 -5.29 15.50
C ALA A 433 6.96 -6.66 15.69
N ARG A 434 7.71 -7.64 16.22
CA ARG A 434 7.25 -9.02 16.47
C ARG A 434 6.22 -9.17 17.59
N HIS A 435 5.99 -8.11 18.38
CA HIS A 435 5.09 -8.10 19.54
C HIS A 435 3.88 -7.18 19.32
N MET A 436 3.79 -6.56 18.15
CA MET A 436 2.67 -5.73 17.76
C MET A 436 1.40 -6.55 17.51
N VAL A 437 0.29 -6.17 18.14
CA VAL A 437 -1.03 -6.72 17.83
C VAL A 437 -1.45 -6.27 16.43
N ILE A 438 -1.71 -7.25 15.54
CA ILE A 438 -2.21 -7.03 14.18
C ILE A 438 -3.66 -7.55 14.14
N PRO A 439 -4.69 -6.67 14.19
CA PRO A 439 -6.09 -7.12 14.26
C PRO A 439 -6.59 -7.75 12.95
N TYR A 440 -6.23 -7.15 11.81
CA TYR A 440 -6.60 -7.62 10.48
C TYR A 440 -5.63 -8.71 10.02
N MET A 441 -5.70 -9.92 10.57
CA MET A 441 -4.95 -11.08 10.06
C MET A 441 -5.59 -11.64 8.77
N PRO A 442 -4.82 -12.33 7.90
CA PRO A 442 -5.40 -13.11 6.79
C PRO A 442 -6.42 -14.11 7.32
N MET A 443 -7.53 -14.31 6.60
CA MET A 443 -8.66 -15.09 7.10
C MET A 443 -8.40 -16.60 6.98
N LEU A 444 -8.71 -17.37 8.02
CA LEU A 444 -8.59 -18.84 8.02
C LEU A 444 -9.76 -19.55 7.30
N VAL A 445 -10.79 -18.79 6.93
CA VAL A 445 -11.99 -19.26 6.19
C VAL A 445 -12.26 -18.31 5.03
N PRO A 446 -12.97 -18.75 3.97
CA PRO A 446 -13.37 -17.87 2.87
C PRO A 446 -14.06 -16.59 3.38
N PRO A 447 -13.75 -15.41 2.80
CA PRO A 447 -14.39 -14.16 3.17
C PRO A 447 -15.91 -14.17 2.98
N VAL A 448 -16.60 -13.25 3.65
CA VAL A 448 -18.02 -13.01 3.45
C VAL A 448 -18.23 -12.28 2.13
N ASN A 449 -19.11 -12.82 1.28
CA ASN A 449 -19.45 -12.21 -0.01
C ASN A 449 -19.96 -10.76 0.13
N TRP A 450 -19.56 -9.91 -0.80
CA TRP A 450 -20.03 -8.53 -0.87
C TRP A 450 -21.51 -8.45 -1.25
N THR A 451 -22.29 -7.73 -0.45
CA THR A 451 -23.74 -7.53 -0.66
C THR A 451 -24.19 -6.07 -0.48
N GLY A 452 -23.24 -5.16 -0.30
CA GLY A 452 -23.46 -3.73 -0.07
C GLY A 452 -22.17 -3.01 0.33
N TYR A 453 -22.23 -1.67 0.44
CA TYR A 453 -21.08 -0.83 0.76
C TYR A 453 -20.31 -1.24 2.04
N ASP A 454 -21.05 -1.62 3.08
CA ASP A 454 -20.59 -1.97 4.43
C ASP A 454 -20.88 -3.45 4.79
N LYS A 455 -20.97 -4.32 3.77
CA LYS A 455 -21.34 -5.73 3.93
C LYS A 455 -20.54 -6.65 3.02
N GLY A 456 -19.49 -7.26 3.57
CA GLY A 456 -18.62 -8.24 2.92
C GLY A 456 -17.28 -8.35 3.64
N ALA A 457 -16.34 -9.10 3.06
CA ALA A 457 -15.00 -9.36 3.58
C ALA A 457 -14.95 -10.08 4.94
N HIS A 458 -14.73 -9.38 6.05
CA HIS A 458 -14.50 -10.00 7.35
C HIS A 458 -15.80 -10.48 8.02
N LEU A 459 -15.69 -11.29 9.09
CA LEU A 459 -16.88 -11.80 9.81
C LEU A 459 -17.51 -10.74 10.72
N PHE A 460 -16.68 -9.92 11.40
CA PHE A 460 -17.08 -8.88 12.34
C PHE A 460 -16.33 -7.57 12.13
N LEU A 461 -15.08 -7.61 11.63
CA LEU A 461 -14.29 -6.39 11.42
C LEU A 461 -14.95 -5.48 10.37
N PRO A 462 -15.10 -4.17 10.64
CA PRO A 462 -15.83 -3.25 9.77
C PRO A 462 -15.14 -3.16 8.41
N SER A 463 -15.86 -3.60 7.37
CA SER A 463 -15.32 -3.75 6.03
C SER A 463 -16.09 -2.90 5.03
N TYR A 464 -15.36 -2.06 4.29
CA TYR A 464 -15.93 -1.17 3.27
C TYR A 464 -15.41 -1.52 1.87
N ILE A 465 -16.31 -1.55 0.89
CA ILE A 465 -15.97 -1.91 -0.48
C ILE A 465 -15.02 -0.90 -1.15
N MET A 466 -15.07 0.38 -0.77
CA MET A 466 -14.27 1.44 -1.39
C MET A 466 -13.45 2.23 -0.35
N ARG A 467 -12.15 2.40 -0.62
CA ARG A 467 -11.22 3.27 0.11
C ARG A 467 -11.49 4.73 -0.29
N THR A 468 -12.41 5.41 0.40
CA THR A 468 -12.82 6.78 0.05
C THR A 468 -11.95 7.89 0.68
N HIS A 469 -11.00 7.54 1.55
CA HIS A 469 -10.13 8.47 2.30
C HIS A 469 -10.88 9.67 2.92
N GLY A 470 -12.06 9.41 3.49
CA GLY A 470 -12.92 10.42 4.13
C GLY A 470 -13.86 11.17 3.18
N SER A 471 -13.79 10.96 1.87
CA SER A 471 -14.63 11.69 0.91
C SER A 471 -16.10 11.29 1.03
N ARG A 472 -16.95 12.27 1.37
CA ARG A 472 -18.39 12.04 1.57
C ARG A 472 -19.08 11.68 0.26
N GLN A 473 -18.73 12.34 -0.85
CA GLN A 473 -19.39 12.14 -2.14
C GLN A 473 -19.15 10.75 -2.72
N GLN A 474 -17.94 10.20 -2.59
CA GLN A 474 -17.64 8.82 -3.02
C GLN A 474 -18.45 7.78 -2.23
N ARG A 475 -18.46 7.93 -0.89
CA ARG A 475 -19.24 7.07 0.02
C ARG A 475 -20.74 7.12 -0.30
N GLU A 476 -21.29 8.30 -0.54
CA GLU A 476 -22.70 8.45 -0.92
C GLU A 476 -23.00 7.88 -2.31
N ALA A 477 -22.12 8.08 -3.30
CA ALA A 477 -22.31 7.56 -4.66
C ALA A 477 -22.42 6.03 -4.68
N VAL A 478 -21.50 5.33 -4.01
CA VAL A 478 -21.55 3.85 -3.90
C VAL A 478 -22.73 3.38 -3.04
N LYS A 479 -23.12 4.12 -1.99
CA LYS A 479 -24.30 3.77 -1.16
C LYS A 479 -25.64 3.97 -1.87
N ARG A 480 -25.76 4.96 -2.76
CA ARG A 480 -26.99 5.24 -3.54
C ARG A 480 -27.10 4.39 -4.81
N ALA A 481 -26.01 3.80 -5.30
CA ALA A 481 -26.05 2.95 -6.48
C ALA A 481 -26.98 1.73 -6.29
N PRO A 482 -27.82 1.39 -7.27
CA PRO A 482 -28.62 0.16 -7.25
C PRO A 482 -27.73 -1.08 -7.06
N LYS A 483 -28.19 -2.05 -6.26
CA LYS A 483 -27.41 -3.28 -6.04
C LYS A 483 -27.19 -4.08 -7.32
N SER A 484 -28.17 -4.08 -8.23
CA SER A 484 -28.08 -4.71 -9.55
C SER A 484 -26.89 -4.19 -10.36
N GLN A 485 -26.62 -2.89 -10.31
CA GLN A 485 -25.51 -2.22 -10.99
C GLN A 485 -24.14 -2.62 -10.42
N LEU A 486 -24.06 -3.12 -9.18
CA LEU A 486 -22.79 -3.49 -8.53
C LEU A 486 -22.56 -5.01 -8.43
N LEU A 487 -23.43 -5.84 -9.03
CA LEU A 487 -23.35 -7.30 -8.89
C LEU A 487 -22.03 -7.87 -9.42
N GLU A 488 -21.58 -7.44 -10.60
CA GLU A 488 -20.34 -7.93 -11.21
C GLU A 488 -19.09 -7.49 -10.43
N VAL A 489 -19.13 -6.29 -9.85
CA VAL A 489 -18.09 -5.77 -8.95
C VAL A 489 -18.02 -6.61 -7.66
N TYR A 490 -19.17 -6.98 -7.10
CA TYR A 490 -19.22 -7.89 -5.94
C TYR A 490 -18.69 -9.29 -6.32
N GLU A 491 -19.15 -9.86 -7.44
CA GLU A 491 -18.71 -11.17 -7.94
C GLU A 491 -17.18 -11.19 -8.16
N ALA A 492 -16.60 -10.12 -8.71
CA ALA A 492 -15.16 -10.02 -8.93
C ALA A 492 -14.37 -9.91 -7.62
N LEU A 493 -14.80 -9.09 -6.66
CA LEU A 493 -14.15 -8.98 -5.36
C LEU A 493 -14.25 -10.28 -4.54
N ASP A 494 -15.40 -10.94 -4.60
CA ASP A 494 -15.59 -12.25 -3.97
C ASP A 494 -14.67 -13.29 -4.61
N THR A 495 -14.54 -13.26 -5.93
CA THR A 495 -13.63 -14.13 -6.71
C THR A 495 -12.16 -13.95 -6.30
N LEU A 496 -11.69 -12.70 -6.19
CA LEU A 496 -10.35 -12.40 -5.67
C LEU A 496 -10.19 -12.81 -4.20
N GLY A 497 -11.27 -12.74 -3.42
CA GLY A 497 -11.30 -13.07 -1.99
C GLY A 497 -11.26 -14.57 -1.68
N ILE A 498 -11.84 -15.43 -2.52
CA ILE A 498 -11.86 -16.89 -2.32
C ILE A 498 -10.58 -17.60 -2.77
N THR A 499 -9.67 -16.92 -3.45
CA THR A 499 -8.37 -17.51 -3.83
C THR A 499 -7.56 -17.84 -2.57
N LYS A 500 -7.26 -19.13 -2.40
CA LYS A 500 -6.63 -19.68 -1.19
C LYS A 500 -5.10 -19.70 -1.33
N TRP A 501 -4.42 -19.10 -0.36
CA TRP A 501 -2.96 -18.95 -0.31
C TRP A 501 -2.34 -19.79 0.80
N ARG A 502 -1.07 -20.16 0.67
CA ARG A 502 -0.25 -20.71 1.76
C ARG A 502 1.14 -20.08 1.75
N VAL A 503 1.90 -20.35 2.80
CA VAL A 503 3.30 -19.92 2.94
C VAL A 503 4.24 -20.97 2.35
N ASN A 504 5.10 -20.58 1.40
CA ASN A 504 6.21 -21.39 0.94
C ASN A 504 7.26 -21.51 2.06
N LYS A 505 7.27 -22.67 2.75
CA LYS A 505 8.13 -22.91 3.92
C LYS A 505 9.63 -22.93 3.57
N ARG A 506 10.00 -23.35 2.34
CA ARG A 506 11.40 -23.42 1.90
C ARG A 506 11.97 -22.01 1.74
N VAL A 507 11.28 -21.15 0.99
CA VAL A 507 11.69 -19.76 0.77
C VAL A 507 11.66 -18.96 2.08
N LEU A 508 10.62 -19.11 2.92
CA LEU A 508 10.59 -18.47 4.25
C LEU A 508 11.80 -18.86 5.11
N SER A 509 12.20 -20.15 5.12
CA SER A 509 13.37 -20.60 5.89
C SER A 509 14.67 -19.95 5.41
N ILE A 510 14.84 -19.80 4.09
CA ILE A 510 16.02 -19.16 3.49
C ILE A 510 16.05 -17.66 3.82
N ILE A 511 14.90 -16.98 3.73
CA ILE A 511 14.76 -15.57 4.14
C ILE A 511 15.06 -15.39 5.62
N ASP A 512 14.55 -16.26 6.50
CA ASP A 512 14.82 -16.23 7.94
C ASP A 512 16.33 -16.43 8.24
N ARG A 513 17.04 -17.27 7.47
CA ARG A 513 18.51 -17.43 7.56
C ARG A 513 19.25 -16.16 7.14
N ILE A 514 18.93 -15.61 5.96
CA ILE A 514 19.55 -14.36 5.45
C ILE A 514 19.33 -13.23 6.46
N TRP A 515 18.08 -13.04 6.90
CA TRP A 515 17.73 -12.00 7.86
C TRP A 515 18.44 -12.19 9.21
N SER A 516 18.61 -13.44 9.66
CA SER A 516 19.39 -13.74 10.88
C SER A 516 20.87 -13.41 10.74
N SER A 517 21.45 -13.55 9.54
CA SER A 517 22.86 -13.22 9.21
C SER A 517 23.16 -11.74 8.95
N GLY A 518 22.18 -10.84 9.16
CA GLY A 518 22.36 -9.38 9.01
C GLY A 518 21.66 -8.74 7.81
N GLY A 519 20.93 -9.50 6.99
CA GLY A 519 20.31 -8.98 5.76
C GLY A 519 21.36 -8.74 4.65
N ARG A 520 21.15 -7.70 3.83
CA ARG A 520 22.03 -7.25 2.71
C ARG A 520 22.06 -8.13 1.45
N LEU A 521 21.27 -9.20 1.38
CA LEU A 521 21.18 -10.11 0.23
C LEU A 521 19.77 -10.03 -0.39
N ALA A 522 19.65 -10.14 -1.72
CA ALA A 522 18.36 -10.10 -2.43
C ALA A 522 17.49 -8.89 -2.01
N ASP A 523 18.06 -7.68 -2.12
CA ASP A 523 17.46 -6.40 -1.72
C ASP A 523 16.90 -6.30 -0.28
N LEU A 524 17.20 -7.28 0.59
CA LEU A 524 16.93 -7.14 2.02
C LEU A 524 17.80 -6.04 2.62
N VAL A 525 17.15 -5.09 3.28
CA VAL A 525 17.80 -4.00 4.01
C VAL A 525 18.87 -4.52 4.97
N ASP A 526 19.94 -3.75 5.11
CA ASP A 526 20.97 -3.97 6.11
C ASP A 526 20.39 -3.89 7.53
N ARG A 527 20.75 -4.83 8.40
CA ARG A 527 20.33 -4.77 9.81
C ARG A 527 21.10 -3.72 10.60
N ASP A 528 22.27 -3.30 10.13
CA ASP A 528 23.10 -2.30 10.79
C ASP A 528 22.95 -0.89 10.19
N ASP A 529 23.13 0.11 11.06
CA ASP A 529 23.13 1.53 10.72
C ASP A 529 24.48 1.94 10.08
N ILE A 530 24.47 2.84 9.10
CA ILE A 530 25.72 3.42 8.57
C ILE A 530 26.36 4.28 9.67
N PRO A 531 27.68 4.17 9.93
CA PRO A 531 28.36 5.03 10.89
C PRO A 531 28.23 6.51 10.50
N LEU A 532 27.97 7.36 11.48
CA LEU A 532 27.93 8.80 11.27
C LEU A 532 29.37 9.30 11.00
N PRO A 533 29.58 10.14 9.98
CA PRO A 533 30.91 10.65 9.68
C PRO A 533 31.42 11.53 10.83
N GLU A 534 32.67 11.32 11.22
CA GLU A 534 33.32 12.06 12.31
C GLU A 534 33.39 13.56 12.00
N LYS A 535 33.30 14.37 13.07
CA LYS A 535 33.39 15.83 12.95
C LYS A 535 34.85 16.19 12.60
N PRO A 536 35.11 16.90 11.49
CA PRO A 536 36.48 17.28 11.14
C PRO A 536 37.01 18.29 12.17
N GLU A 537 38.27 18.11 12.57
CA GLU A 537 39.02 19.04 13.42
C GLU A 537 39.50 20.24 12.60
N THR A 538 38.54 21.11 12.24
CA THR A 538 38.80 22.32 11.45
C THR A 538 37.78 23.40 11.79
N GLU A 539 38.20 24.66 11.71
CA GLU A 539 37.32 25.83 11.82
C GLU A 539 36.72 26.26 10.48
N ASP A 540 37.14 25.66 9.35
CA ASP A 540 36.62 25.98 8.02
C ASP A 540 35.11 25.71 7.93
N GLU A 541 34.33 26.79 7.84
CA GLU A 541 32.87 26.74 7.72
C GLU A 541 32.41 25.90 6.52
N THR A 542 33.16 25.86 5.43
CA THR A 542 32.82 25.09 4.23
C THR A 542 32.95 23.59 4.48
N LEU A 543 34.02 23.16 5.17
CA LEU A 543 34.23 21.77 5.58
C LEU A 543 33.24 21.36 6.67
N ILE A 544 32.97 22.21 7.66
CA ILE A 544 31.92 21.99 8.66
C ILE A 544 30.54 21.86 8.01
N LYS A 545 30.23 22.70 7.01
CA LYS A 545 28.97 22.64 6.25
C LYS A 545 28.89 21.35 5.43
N LYS A 546 29.97 20.96 4.73
CA LYS A 546 30.07 19.69 3.99
C LYS A 546 29.90 18.47 4.92
N TRP A 547 30.49 18.51 6.11
CA TRP A 547 30.28 17.51 7.16
C TRP A 547 28.82 17.46 7.64
N LYS A 548 28.20 18.61 7.97
CA LYS A 548 26.77 18.68 8.34
C LYS A 548 25.86 18.08 7.26
N TRP A 549 26.17 18.28 5.98
CA TRP A 549 25.46 17.62 4.87
C TRP A 549 25.70 16.11 4.83
N LYS A 550 26.93 15.62 5.01
CA LYS A 550 27.21 14.18 5.11
C LYS A 550 26.50 13.52 6.30
N VAL A 551 26.53 14.14 7.49
CA VAL A 551 25.78 13.66 8.67
C VAL A 551 24.28 13.63 8.40
N LYS A 552 23.72 14.66 7.76
CA LYS A 552 22.30 14.73 7.40
C LYS A 552 21.92 13.64 6.39
N ALA A 553 22.80 13.33 5.43
CA ALA A 553 22.61 12.23 4.49
C ALA A 553 22.65 10.87 5.20
N ALA A 554 23.66 10.59 6.03
CA ALA A 554 23.77 9.34 6.79
C ALA A 554 22.58 9.15 7.75
N LYS A 555 22.16 10.19 8.47
CA LYS A 555 20.95 10.13 9.33
C LYS A 555 19.67 9.87 8.54
N LYS A 556 19.54 10.41 7.32
CA LYS A 556 18.40 10.14 6.43
C LYS A 556 18.41 8.68 5.96
N GLU A 557 19.56 8.18 5.52
CA GLU A 557 19.75 6.81 5.07
C GLU A 557 19.44 5.80 6.19
N ASN A 558 19.99 5.99 7.39
CA ASN A 558 19.67 5.13 8.56
C ASN A 558 18.17 5.20 8.94
N SER A 559 17.55 6.38 8.81
CA SER A 559 16.11 6.56 9.01
C SER A 559 15.27 5.79 7.98
N GLU A 560 15.70 5.76 6.71
CA GLU A 560 15.02 5.01 5.64
C GLU A 560 15.24 3.49 5.83
N ARG A 561 16.45 3.06 6.20
CA ARG A 561 16.78 1.68 6.58
C ARG A 561 15.93 1.19 7.76
N HIS A 562 15.84 1.95 8.85
CA HIS A 562 15.03 1.61 10.02
C HIS A 562 13.56 1.32 9.66
N SER A 563 12.93 2.18 8.85
CA SER A 563 11.56 1.94 8.38
C SER A 563 11.42 0.66 7.56
N LEU A 564 12.41 0.34 6.72
CA LEU A 564 12.45 -0.92 5.96
C LEU A 564 12.68 -2.14 6.88
N ARG A 565 13.53 -2.04 7.92
CA ARG A 565 13.74 -3.11 8.92
C ARG A 565 12.44 -3.45 9.65
N CYS A 566 11.71 -2.43 10.08
CA CYS A 566 10.40 -2.57 10.70
C CYS A 566 9.37 -3.25 9.76
N ASP A 567 9.30 -2.85 8.49
CA ASP A 567 8.40 -3.45 7.48
C ASP A 567 8.73 -4.94 7.23
N VAL A 568 10.00 -5.30 7.07
CA VAL A 568 10.44 -6.69 6.90
C VAL A 568 10.08 -7.53 8.13
N GLU A 569 10.32 -7.04 9.36
CA GLU A 569 9.95 -7.79 10.57
C GLU A 569 8.43 -7.96 10.75
N LEU A 570 7.61 -6.98 10.35
CA LEU A 570 6.15 -7.11 10.37
C LEU A 570 5.67 -8.17 9.36
N LYS A 571 6.21 -8.17 8.14
CA LYS A 571 5.92 -9.19 7.10
C LYS A 571 6.30 -10.59 7.58
N LEU A 572 7.51 -10.74 8.13
CA LEU A 572 7.99 -12.02 8.65
C LEU A 572 7.24 -12.45 9.92
N ALA A 573 6.80 -11.55 10.79
CA ALA A 573 5.97 -11.88 11.95
C ALA A 573 4.61 -12.47 11.51
N VAL A 574 3.96 -11.90 10.50
CA VAL A 574 2.72 -12.46 9.92
C VAL A 574 3.00 -13.83 9.29
N ALA A 575 4.04 -13.94 8.44
CA ALA A 575 4.40 -15.20 7.78
C ALA A 575 4.68 -16.32 8.78
N ARG A 576 5.51 -16.07 9.80
CA ARG A 576 5.84 -17.03 10.87
C ARG A 576 4.61 -17.47 11.68
N LYS A 577 3.61 -16.60 11.84
CA LYS A 577 2.37 -16.88 12.59
C LYS A 577 1.37 -17.74 11.81
N ILE A 578 1.36 -17.66 10.47
CA ILE A 578 0.41 -18.41 9.61
C ILE A 578 1.07 -19.56 8.83
N LYS A 579 2.39 -19.77 8.96
CA LYS A 579 3.16 -20.77 8.19
C LYS A 579 2.62 -22.19 8.30
N ASP A 580 1.98 -22.55 9.41
CA ASP A 580 1.49 -23.91 9.68
C ASP A 580 -0.01 -24.09 9.38
N GLU A 581 -0.70 -23.04 8.91
CA GLU A 581 -2.03 -23.15 8.35
C GLU A 581 -1.95 -23.75 6.93
N GLU A 582 -2.81 -24.72 6.61
CA GLU A 582 -2.91 -25.30 5.25
C GLU A 582 -3.31 -24.29 4.17
N GLY A 583 -3.90 -23.18 4.59
CA GLY A 583 -4.05 -22.00 3.76
C GLY A 583 -5.09 -21.02 4.29
N PHE A 584 -4.99 -19.80 3.80
CA PHE A 584 -5.70 -18.61 4.25
C PHE A 584 -6.15 -17.77 3.05
N TYR A 585 -6.96 -16.75 3.32
CA TYR A 585 -7.64 -15.95 2.31
C TYR A 585 -7.42 -14.46 2.55
N TYR A 586 -7.39 -13.69 1.46
CA TYR A 586 -7.28 -12.23 1.50
C TYR A 586 -8.60 -11.60 1.05
N PRO A 587 -9.43 -11.07 1.96
CA PRO A 587 -10.54 -10.21 1.54
C PRO A 587 -10.01 -9.01 0.76
N HIS A 588 -10.69 -8.67 -0.34
CA HIS A 588 -10.34 -7.55 -1.22
C HIS A 588 -11.36 -6.41 -1.11
N ASN A 589 -10.86 -5.18 -1.28
CA ASN A 589 -11.67 -3.98 -1.51
C ASN A 589 -11.07 -3.13 -2.63
N LEU A 590 -11.76 -2.07 -3.03
CA LEU A 590 -11.38 -1.20 -4.14
C LEU A 590 -10.83 0.14 -3.65
N ASP A 591 -9.97 0.78 -4.44
CA ASP A 591 -9.84 2.23 -4.38
C ASP A 591 -11.02 2.94 -5.05
N PHE A 592 -11.04 4.28 -5.01
CA PHE A 592 -12.12 5.04 -5.64
C PHE A 592 -12.18 4.93 -7.17
N ARG A 593 -11.17 4.36 -7.83
CA ARG A 593 -11.09 4.18 -9.29
C ARG A 593 -11.57 2.79 -9.73
N GLY A 594 -11.64 1.84 -8.80
CA GLY A 594 -12.01 0.44 -9.08
C GLY A 594 -10.82 -0.53 -9.18
N ARG A 595 -9.61 -0.13 -8.76
CA ARG A 595 -8.51 -1.11 -8.60
C ARG A 595 -8.68 -1.88 -7.30
N ALA A 596 -8.57 -3.21 -7.36
CA ALA A 596 -8.67 -4.07 -6.17
C ALA A 596 -7.36 -4.13 -5.38
N TYR A 597 -7.49 -4.31 -4.06
CA TYR A 597 -6.42 -4.40 -3.09
C TYR A 597 -6.82 -5.37 -1.96
N PRO A 598 -5.93 -6.27 -1.50
CA PRO A 598 -6.06 -6.97 -0.24
C PRO A 598 -6.26 -6.00 0.93
N MET A 599 -7.11 -6.38 1.89
CA MET A 599 -7.35 -5.59 3.10
C MET A 599 -6.26 -5.79 4.16
N HIS A 600 -5.53 -6.91 4.15
CA HIS A 600 -4.37 -7.11 5.03
C HIS A 600 -3.17 -6.28 4.54
N PRO A 601 -2.58 -5.38 5.35
CA PRO A 601 -1.64 -4.38 4.86
C PRO A 601 -0.18 -4.86 4.72
N TYR A 602 0.27 -5.88 5.46
CA TYR A 602 1.70 -6.23 5.57
C TYR A 602 2.14 -7.34 4.60
N LEU A 603 1.69 -8.58 4.84
CA LEU A 603 1.98 -9.74 4.00
C LEU A 603 0.79 -10.02 3.07
N ASN A 604 0.90 -9.62 1.81
CA ASN A 604 -0.06 -9.91 0.74
C ASN A 604 0.66 -9.96 -0.62
N HIS A 605 0.00 -10.51 -1.65
CA HIS A 605 0.60 -10.75 -2.97
C HIS A 605 0.84 -9.48 -3.79
N LEU A 606 0.23 -8.34 -3.45
CA LEU A 606 0.56 -7.03 -4.03
C LEU A 606 1.87 -6.44 -3.45
N GLY A 607 2.49 -7.10 -2.47
CA GLY A 607 3.73 -6.66 -1.83
C GLY A 607 4.98 -6.75 -2.71
N SER A 608 6.13 -6.50 -2.07
CA SER A 608 7.48 -6.65 -2.61
C SER A 608 7.81 -8.12 -2.97
N ASP A 609 8.90 -8.36 -3.71
CA ASP A 609 9.41 -9.70 -4.06
C ASP A 609 9.42 -10.67 -2.86
N LEU A 610 9.92 -10.25 -1.68
CA LEU A 610 9.83 -11.02 -0.43
C LEU A 610 8.41 -11.52 -0.09
N CYS A 611 7.38 -10.70 -0.29
CA CYS A 611 5.99 -11.14 -0.03
C CYS A 611 5.54 -12.15 -1.07
N ARG A 612 5.94 -11.98 -2.33
CA ARG A 612 5.53 -12.83 -3.46
C ARG A 612 6.23 -14.19 -3.42
N GLY A 613 7.55 -14.24 -3.20
CA GLY A 613 8.30 -15.49 -3.02
C GLY A 613 7.89 -16.30 -1.78
N ILE A 614 7.32 -15.65 -0.74
CA ILE A 614 6.76 -16.33 0.43
C ILE A 614 5.34 -16.88 0.16
N LEU A 615 4.59 -16.34 -0.80
CA LEU A 615 3.17 -16.66 -1.02
C LEU A 615 2.96 -17.51 -2.27
N GLU A 616 2.36 -18.68 -2.08
CA GLU A 616 1.99 -19.59 -3.17
C GLU A 616 0.53 -20.05 -3.03
N PHE A 617 -0.06 -20.61 -4.07
CA PHE A 617 -1.43 -21.10 -4.00
C PHE A 617 -1.53 -22.32 -3.06
N ALA A 618 -2.54 -22.34 -2.19
CA ALA A 618 -2.72 -23.45 -1.25
C ALA A 618 -3.15 -24.74 -1.97
N GLU A 619 -3.99 -24.58 -2.98
CA GLU A 619 -4.33 -25.62 -3.96
C GLU A 619 -3.21 -25.68 -5.00
N GLY A 620 -2.86 -26.88 -5.43
CA GLY A 620 -1.89 -27.11 -6.50
C GLY A 620 -2.53 -27.92 -7.63
N ARG A 621 -1.97 -27.83 -8.83
CA ARG A 621 -2.38 -28.64 -9.98
C ARG A 621 -1.15 -29.31 -10.62
N PRO A 622 -1.30 -30.48 -11.26
CA PRO A 622 -0.24 -31.03 -12.09
C PRO A 622 0.14 -30.03 -13.18
N LEU A 623 1.44 -29.92 -13.49
CA LEU A 623 1.93 -29.01 -14.51
C LEU A 623 1.34 -29.30 -15.89
N GLY A 624 1.27 -30.58 -16.27
CA GLY A 624 1.07 -30.98 -17.67
C GLY A 624 2.21 -30.50 -18.59
N GLN A 625 2.12 -30.86 -19.86
CA GLN A 625 3.12 -30.46 -20.86
C GLN A 625 3.22 -28.93 -21.01
N SER A 626 2.08 -28.23 -21.08
CA SER A 626 2.06 -26.76 -21.19
C SER A 626 2.54 -26.06 -19.91
N GLY A 627 2.14 -26.53 -18.72
CA GLY A 627 2.57 -25.90 -17.47
C GLY A 627 4.06 -26.02 -17.20
N LEU A 628 4.72 -27.10 -17.64
CA LEU A 628 6.18 -27.18 -17.56
C LEU A 628 6.85 -26.12 -18.45
N ARG A 629 6.34 -25.92 -19.68
CA ARG A 629 6.80 -24.87 -20.60
C ARG A 629 6.60 -23.47 -19.99
N TRP A 630 5.41 -23.20 -19.44
CA TRP A 630 5.12 -21.92 -18.79
C TRP A 630 5.92 -21.69 -17.51
N LEU A 631 6.25 -22.73 -16.73
CA LEU A 631 7.11 -22.58 -15.55
C LEU A 631 8.54 -22.19 -15.93
N LYS A 632 9.07 -22.73 -17.04
CA LYS A 632 10.37 -22.32 -17.60
C LYS A 632 10.34 -20.88 -18.12
N ILE A 633 9.34 -20.52 -18.93
CA ILE A 633 9.12 -19.13 -19.37
C ILE A 633 9.00 -18.17 -18.18
N HIS A 634 8.32 -18.57 -17.11
CA HIS A 634 8.16 -17.76 -15.91
C HIS A 634 9.49 -17.51 -15.17
N LEU A 635 10.37 -18.52 -15.09
CA LEU A 635 11.72 -18.35 -14.56
C LEU A 635 12.52 -17.31 -15.36
N ALA A 636 12.50 -17.42 -16.68
CA ALA A 636 13.14 -16.47 -17.59
C ALA A 636 12.57 -15.03 -17.45
N ASN A 637 11.25 -14.89 -17.22
CA ASN A 637 10.60 -13.60 -16.96
C ASN A 637 11.10 -12.96 -15.65
N LEU A 638 11.22 -13.75 -14.57
CA LEU A 638 11.68 -13.29 -13.26
C LEU A 638 13.17 -12.96 -13.23
N TYR A 639 13.97 -13.67 -14.04
CA TYR A 639 15.38 -13.33 -14.26
C TYR A 639 15.53 -11.95 -14.94
N ALA A 640 14.63 -11.65 -15.88
CA ALA A 640 14.56 -10.40 -16.62
C ALA A 640 15.90 -10.05 -17.32
N GLY A 641 16.47 -8.87 -17.10
CA GLY A 641 17.75 -8.48 -17.70
C GLY A 641 17.77 -8.36 -19.24
N GLY A 642 16.61 -8.41 -19.91
CA GLY A 642 16.48 -8.50 -21.36
C GLY A 642 16.05 -9.89 -21.86
N VAL A 643 16.13 -10.94 -21.02
CA VAL A 643 15.58 -12.27 -21.32
C VAL A 643 14.06 -12.20 -21.48
N ASP A 644 13.40 -11.34 -20.69
CA ASP A 644 11.98 -10.96 -20.78
C ASP A 644 11.60 -10.31 -22.13
N LYS A 645 12.55 -10.04 -23.02
CA LYS A 645 12.36 -9.46 -24.36
C LYS A 645 12.70 -10.42 -25.49
N LEU A 646 13.11 -11.64 -25.17
CA LEU A 646 13.17 -12.74 -26.12
C LEU A 646 11.77 -13.27 -26.42
N SER A 647 11.64 -13.98 -27.55
CA SER A 647 10.47 -14.81 -27.84
C SER A 647 10.32 -15.95 -26.82
N TYR A 648 9.14 -16.58 -26.74
CA TYR A 648 8.95 -17.70 -25.81
C TYR A 648 9.97 -18.83 -25.98
N GLU A 649 10.37 -19.15 -27.22
CA GLU A 649 11.42 -20.14 -27.49
C GLU A 649 12.80 -19.68 -27.00
N GLY A 650 13.14 -18.39 -27.10
CA GLY A 650 14.39 -17.85 -26.53
C GLY A 650 14.40 -17.85 -24.99
N ARG A 651 13.24 -17.64 -24.36
CA ARG A 651 13.06 -17.77 -22.89
C ARG A 651 13.18 -19.22 -22.43
N LEU A 652 12.68 -20.17 -23.23
CA LEU A 652 12.83 -21.59 -22.98
C LEU A 652 14.30 -22.01 -23.09
N ALA A 653 14.97 -21.68 -24.20
CA ALA A 653 16.39 -21.96 -24.41
C ALA A 653 17.26 -21.45 -23.25
N PHE A 654 17.07 -20.18 -22.84
CA PHE A 654 17.74 -19.62 -21.65
C PHE A 654 17.56 -20.48 -20.39
N THR A 655 16.39 -21.07 -20.18
CA THR A 655 16.12 -21.91 -19.01
C THR A 655 16.77 -23.29 -19.13
N GLU A 656 16.82 -23.87 -20.33
CA GLU A 656 17.53 -25.15 -20.57
C GLU A 656 19.05 -25.00 -20.45
N ASP A 657 19.61 -23.86 -20.89
CA ASP A 657 21.04 -23.56 -20.83
C ASP A 657 21.55 -23.39 -19.38
N HIS A 658 20.68 -23.06 -18.43
CA HIS A 658 21.02 -22.79 -17.01
C HIS A 658 20.50 -23.85 -16.03
N LEU A 659 20.16 -25.07 -16.50
CA LEU A 659 19.63 -26.14 -15.63
C LEU A 659 20.55 -26.47 -14.44
N ASP A 660 21.86 -26.48 -14.62
CA ASP A 660 22.82 -26.72 -13.53
C ASP A 660 22.76 -25.63 -12.45
N ASP A 661 22.57 -24.38 -12.84
CA ASP A 661 22.46 -23.23 -11.92
C ASP A 661 21.11 -23.22 -11.19
N ILE A 662 20.06 -23.71 -11.84
CA ILE A 662 18.72 -23.94 -11.27
C ILE A 662 18.79 -25.04 -10.21
N PHE A 663 19.44 -26.17 -10.51
CA PHE A 663 19.62 -27.26 -9.54
C PHE A 663 20.49 -26.84 -8.35
N ASP A 664 21.61 -26.15 -8.58
CA ASP A 664 22.45 -25.64 -7.50
C ASP A 664 21.72 -24.60 -6.63
N SER A 665 20.94 -23.70 -7.24
CA SER A 665 20.11 -22.73 -6.50
C SER A 665 19.01 -23.39 -5.67
N ALA A 666 18.44 -24.50 -6.14
CA ALA A 666 17.39 -25.24 -5.44
C ALA A 666 17.91 -26.07 -4.25
N ASP A 667 19.13 -26.62 -4.35
CA ASP A 667 19.75 -27.49 -3.34
C ASP A 667 20.61 -26.73 -2.34
N ARG A 668 21.38 -25.74 -2.80
CA ARG A 668 22.35 -24.97 -2.02
C ARG A 668 22.12 -23.46 -2.17
N PRO A 669 20.92 -22.95 -1.83
CA PRO A 669 20.53 -21.56 -2.09
C PRO A 669 21.45 -20.50 -1.48
N LEU A 670 22.14 -20.81 -0.37
CA LEU A 670 23.10 -19.90 0.28
C LEU A 670 24.55 -20.37 0.19
N GLU A 671 24.80 -21.63 -0.15
CA GLU A 671 26.11 -22.29 -0.11
C GLU A 671 26.70 -22.56 -1.51
N GLY A 672 25.87 -22.52 -2.56
CA GLY A 672 26.26 -22.70 -3.96
C GLY A 672 26.69 -21.41 -4.65
N LYS A 673 26.55 -21.37 -5.98
CA LYS A 673 26.83 -20.22 -6.84
C LYS A 673 25.92 -19.02 -6.56
N ARG A 674 24.71 -19.27 -6.05
CA ARG A 674 23.66 -18.27 -5.77
C ARG A 674 23.17 -17.48 -7.00
N TRP A 675 23.16 -18.12 -8.17
CA TRP A 675 22.74 -17.53 -9.45
C TRP A 675 21.38 -16.81 -9.40
N TRP A 676 20.43 -17.34 -8.61
CA TRP A 676 19.12 -16.71 -8.36
C TRP A 676 19.16 -15.27 -7.82
N LEU A 677 20.30 -14.80 -7.29
CA LEU A 677 20.50 -13.42 -6.83
C LEU A 677 20.72 -12.42 -7.97
N GLU A 678 21.02 -12.87 -9.18
CA GLU A 678 21.26 -12.00 -10.35
C GLU A 678 19.95 -11.60 -11.06
N ALA A 679 18.82 -12.20 -10.69
CA ALA A 679 17.48 -11.91 -11.18
C ALA A 679 16.93 -10.54 -10.72
N GLU A 680 16.02 -9.92 -11.49
CA GLU A 680 15.31 -8.70 -11.06
C GLU A 680 14.33 -8.97 -9.89
N ASP A 681 13.81 -10.21 -9.77
CA ASP A 681 12.95 -10.68 -8.67
C ASP A 681 13.52 -11.96 -8.00
N PRO A 682 14.51 -11.85 -7.08
CA PRO A 682 15.27 -13.01 -6.59
C PRO A 682 14.46 -14.06 -5.81
N PHE A 683 13.60 -13.67 -4.86
CA PHE A 683 12.88 -14.65 -4.03
C PHE A 683 11.79 -15.39 -4.82
N GLN A 684 11.13 -14.72 -5.77
CA GLN A 684 10.26 -15.37 -6.74
C GLN A 684 11.08 -16.32 -7.64
N CYS A 685 12.22 -15.88 -8.20
CA CYS A 685 13.09 -16.72 -9.03
C CYS A 685 13.53 -18.00 -8.30
N LEU A 686 13.94 -17.88 -7.02
CA LEU A 686 14.31 -19.00 -6.18
C LEU A 686 13.14 -19.97 -5.91
N ALA A 687 11.91 -19.46 -5.73
CA ALA A 687 10.71 -20.29 -5.58
C ALA A 687 10.45 -21.13 -6.84
N VAL A 688 10.64 -20.54 -8.03
CA VAL A 688 10.51 -21.25 -9.32
C VAL A 688 11.64 -22.25 -9.51
N CYS A 689 12.90 -21.90 -9.22
CA CYS A 689 14.04 -22.82 -9.30
C CYS A 689 13.78 -24.08 -8.45
N ILE A 690 13.27 -23.89 -7.23
CA ILE A 690 12.90 -24.97 -6.31
C ILE A 690 11.84 -25.91 -6.90
N ASN A 691 10.76 -25.37 -7.48
CA ASN A 691 9.68 -26.19 -8.03
C ASN A 691 10.04 -26.83 -9.38
N LEU A 692 10.82 -26.14 -10.21
CA LEU A 692 11.32 -26.67 -11.48
C LEU A 692 12.34 -27.80 -11.25
N ALA A 693 13.23 -27.66 -10.25
CA ALA A 693 14.14 -28.74 -9.86
C ALA A 693 13.40 -29.99 -9.35
N GLU A 694 12.33 -29.81 -8.58
CA GLU A 694 11.44 -30.90 -8.16
C GLU A 694 10.76 -31.57 -9.36
N ALA A 695 10.25 -30.79 -10.31
CA ALA A 695 9.60 -31.30 -11.52
C ALA A 695 10.58 -32.08 -12.41
N LEU A 696 11.77 -31.54 -12.70
CA LEU A 696 12.75 -32.17 -13.59
C LEU A 696 13.44 -33.40 -12.99
N ARG A 697 13.40 -33.59 -11.67
CA ARG A 697 13.86 -34.80 -10.98
C ARG A 697 12.79 -35.90 -10.89
N SER A 698 11.53 -35.57 -11.16
CA SER A 698 10.46 -36.56 -11.27
C SER A 698 10.63 -37.39 -12.54
N SER A 699 10.33 -38.69 -12.47
CA SER A 699 10.23 -39.57 -13.65
C SER A 699 9.10 -39.14 -14.61
N SER A 700 8.18 -38.31 -14.15
CA SER A 700 7.12 -37.68 -14.94
C SER A 700 6.96 -36.22 -14.51
N PRO A 701 7.72 -35.28 -15.11
CA PRO A 701 7.67 -33.86 -14.75
C PRO A 701 6.27 -33.24 -14.89
N GLU A 702 5.49 -33.70 -15.86
CA GLU A 702 4.13 -33.22 -16.13
C GLU A 702 3.13 -33.55 -15.01
N THR A 703 3.35 -34.62 -14.25
CA THR A 703 2.47 -35.00 -13.14
C THR A 703 2.82 -34.30 -11.82
N THR A 704 3.96 -33.59 -11.77
CA THR A 704 4.39 -32.84 -10.59
C THR A 704 3.38 -31.74 -10.26
N ILE A 705 2.94 -31.71 -9.00
CA ILE A 705 1.98 -30.72 -8.51
C ILE A 705 2.70 -29.39 -8.26
N SER A 706 2.36 -28.36 -9.01
CA SER A 706 2.84 -27.00 -8.78
C SER A 706 1.80 -26.16 -8.04
N HIS A 707 2.33 -25.32 -7.15
CA HIS A 707 1.60 -24.32 -6.36
C HIS A 707 1.98 -22.89 -6.77
N ILE A 708 2.94 -22.74 -7.68
CA ILE A 708 3.51 -21.46 -8.08
C ILE A 708 2.47 -20.67 -8.91
N PRO A 709 2.18 -19.40 -8.54
CA PRO A 709 1.49 -18.49 -9.43
C PRO A 709 2.44 -18.13 -10.60
N VAL A 710 2.04 -18.43 -11.83
CA VAL A 710 2.72 -17.91 -13.02
C VAL A 710 2.09 -16.58 -13.39
N HIS A 711 2.93 -15.56 -13.56
CA HIS A 711 2.51 -14.18 -13.84
C HIS A 711 2.46 -13.94 -15.35
N GLN A 712 1.44 -13.22 -15.80
CA GLN A 712 1.32 -12.66 -17.14
C GLN A 712 1.12 -11.15 -17.01
N ASP A 713 2.04 -10.35 -17.56
CA ASP A 713 2.12 -8.91 -17.31
C ASP A 713 1.76 -8.09 -18.55
N GLY A 714 0.90 -7.09 -18.38
CA GLY A 714 0.49 -6.19 -19.46
C GLY A 714 1.64 -5.30 -19.96
N SER A 715 1.91 -5.33 -21.28
CA SER A 715 3.00 -4.59 -21.92
C SER A 715 2.76 -3.06 -21.93
N CYS A 716 2.96 -2.42 -20.77
CA CYS A 716 2.58 -1.02 -20.50
C CYS A 716 1.06 -0.80 -20.61
N ASN A 717 0.30 -1.47 -19.73
CA ASN A 717 -1.17 -1.53 -19.79
C ASN A 717 -1.88 -0.17 -19.96
N GLY A 718 -1.36 0.89 -19.34
CA GLY A 718 -1.86 2.26 -19.54
C GLY A 718 -1.86 2.72 -21.00
N LEU A 719 -0.83 2.39 -21.79
CA LEU A 719 -0.81 2.67 -23.23
C LEU A 719 -1.68 1.69 -24.02
N GLN A 720 -1.75 0.41 -23.62
CA GLN A 720 -2.64 -0.59 -24.25
C GLN A 720 -4.10 -0.10 -24.22
N HIS A 721 -4.57 0.36 -23.06
CA HIS A 721 -5.89 0.98 -22.92
C HIS A 721 -6.09 2.24 -23.77
N TYR A 722 -5.09 3.11 -23.92
CA TYR A 722 -5.21 4.29 -24.79
C TYR A 722 -5.21 3.93 -26.28
N ALA A 723 -4.39 2.98 -26.73
CA ALA A 723 -4.36 2.51 -28.11
C ALA A 723 -5.69 1.85 -28.50
N ALA A 724 -6.29 1.06 -27.61
CA ALA A 724 -7.63 0.49 -27.79
C ALA A 724 -8.75 1.54 -27.82
N LEU A 725 -8.71 2.56 -26.94
CA LEU A 725 -9.66 3.68 -26.97
C LEU A 725 -9.58 4.50 -28.27
N GLY A 726 -8.35 4.79 -28.73
CA GLY A 726 -8.10 5.60 -29.92
C GLY A 726 -8.10 4.84 -31.24
N ARG A 727 -8.17 3.51 -31.21
CA ARG A 727 -7.91 2.62 -32.35
C ARG A 727 -6.59 2.97 -33.07
N ASP A 728 -5.56 3.26 -32.28
CA ASP A 728 -4.23 3.67 -32.77
C ASP A 728 -3.39 2.44 -33.14
N LYS A 729 -3.25 2.18 -34.45
CA LYS A 729 -2.58 0.99 -34.98
C LYS A 729 -1.06 1.00 -34.74
N LEU A 730 -0.41 2.16 -34.86
CA LEU A 730 1.02 2.28 -34.58
C LEU A 730 1.29 2.15 -33.07
N GLY A 731 0.45 2.79 -32.26
CA GLY A 731 0.46 2.62 -30.81
C GLY A 731 0.22 1.17 -30.40
N ALA A 732 -0.73 0.47 -31.02
CA ALA A 732 -1.09 -0.92 -30.76
C ALA A 732 0.07 -1.90 -31.02
N VAL A 733 0.76 -1.76 -32.15
CA VAL A 733 1.97 -2.56 -32.46
C VAL A 733 3.05 -2.32 -31.40
N ALA A 734 3.29 -1.07 -30.99
CA ALA A 734 4.32 -0.73 -30.01
C ALA A 734 4.08 -1.32 -28.60
N VAL A 735 2.83 -1.71 -28.28
CA VAL A 735 2.41 -2.23 -26.96
C VAL A 735 1.84 -3.65 -27.01
N ASN A 736 2.19 -4.41 -28.05
CA ASN A 736 1.82 -5.82 -28.23
C ASN A 736 0.31 -6.08 -28.29
N LEU A 737 -0.50 -5.12 -28.75
CA LEU A 737 -1.92 -5.38 -29.08
C LEU A 737 -2.08 -6.05 -30.46
N VAL A 738 -1.05 -6.01 -31.30
CA VAL A 738 -0.96 -6.75 -32.58
C VAL A 738 0.08 -7.86 -32.40
N ALA A 739 -0.14 -9.01 -33.03
CA ALA A 739 0.81 -10.11 -33.02
C ALA A 739 2.16 -9.75 -33.68
N GLY A 740 3.25 -10.30 -33.13
CA GLY A 740 4.61 -10.16 -33.65
C GLY A 740 5.48 -11.34 -33.23
N GLU A 741 6.62 -11.54 -33.88
CA GLU A 741 7.51 -12.70 -33.63
C GLU A 741 8.16 -12.65 -32.23
N LYS A 742 8.47 -11.44 -31.75
CA LYS A 742 9.05 -11.16 -30.43
C LYS A 742 8.29 -10.02 -29.75
N PRO A 743 8.35 -9.90 -28.40
CA PRO A 743 7.73 -8.78 -27.70
C PRO A 743 8.29 -7.44 -28.16
N ALA A 744 7.42 -6.51 -28.55
CA ALA A 744 7.76 -5.12 -28.73
C ALA A 744 8.07 -4.47 -27.38
N ASP A 745 9.09 -3.61 -27.35
CA ASP A 745 9.50 -2.86 -26.16
C ASP A 745 9.38 -1.35 -26.41
N VAL A 746 8.18 -0.81 -26.12
CA VAL A 746 7.87 0.62 -26.23
C VAL A 746 8.94 1.52 -25.59
N TYR A 747 9.56 1.07 -24.49
CA TYR A 747 10.59 1.82 -23.78
C TYR A 747 11.89 1.93 -24.60
N SER A 748 12.34 0.88 -25.28
CA SER A 748 13.49 0.94 -26.18
C SER A 748 13.18 1.71 -27.46
N GLY A 749 11.96 1.61 -27.99
CA GLY A 749 11.51 2.44 -29.12
C GLY A 749 11.60 3.95 -28.78
N ILE A 750 11.07 4.35 -27.63
CA ILE A 750 11.16 5.73 -27.15
C ILE A 750 12.61 6.13 -26.83
N ALA A 751 13.42 5.25 -26.24
CA ALA A 751 14.83 5.53 -25.97
C ALA A 751 15.60 5.83 -27.27
N SER A 752 15.39 5.03 -28.32
CA SER A 752 15.95 5.27 -29.66
C SER A 752 15.48 6.62 -30.23
N ARG A 753 14.19 6.93 -30.15
CA ARG A 753 13.66 8.21 -30.64
C ARG A 753 14.23 9.41 -29.86
N VAL A 754 14.39 9.29 -28.54
CA VAL A 754 15.06 10.29 -27.69
C VAL A 754 16.52 10.48 -28.12
N LEU A 755 17.24 9.38 -28.36
CA LEU A 755 18.62 9.40 -28.82
C LEU A 755 18.76 10.10 -30.19
N ASP A 756 17.82 9.89 -31.12
CA ASP A 756 17.83 10.54 -32.44
C ASP A 756 17.46 12.03 -32.41
N ILE A 757 16.63 12.45 -31.45
CA ILE A 757 16.42 13.89 -31.18
C ILE A 757 17.71 14.49 -30.60
N MET A 758 18.30 13.86 -29.57
CA MET A 758 19.53 14.35 -28.95
C MET A 758 20.72 14.37 -29.93
N ARG A 759 20.84 13.40 -30.84
CA ARG A 759 21.88 13.40 -31.88
C ARG A 759 21.76 14.58 -32.84
N ARG A 760 20.54 15.00 -33.19
CA ARG A 760 20.29 16.19 -34.02
C ARG A 760 20.61 17.46 -33.24
N ASP A 761 20.08 17.62 -32.03
CA ASP A 761 20.36 18.79 -31.19
C ASP A 761 21.87 18.92 -30.87
N ALA A 762 22.58 17.80 -30.73
CA ALA A 762 24.02 17.76 -30.52
C ALA A 762 24.87 18.20 -31.73
N GLN A 763 24.29 18.29 -32.94
CA GLN A 763 24.96 18.84 -34.13
C GLN A 763 24.89 20.37 -34.17
N ASN A 764 23.98 21.00 -33.41
CA ASN A 764 23.91 22.45 -33.30
C ASN A 764 25.15 23.04 -32.60
N ASP A 765 25.40 24.32 -32.85
CA ASP A 765 26.45 25.08 -32.17
C ASP A 765 25.98 25.49 -30.75
N PRO A 766 26.70 25.11 -29.67
CA PRO A 766 26.35 25.52 -28.30
C PRO A 766 26.31 27.02 -28.05
N ALA A 767 26.98 27.83 -28.87
CA ALA A 767 26.92 29.29 -28.74
C ALA A 767 25.55 29.85 -29.18
N THR A 768 24.80 29.12 -30.01
CA THR A 768 23.45 29.49 -30.46
C THR A 768 22.34 28.65 -29.82
N ASP A 769 22.58 27.36 -29.53
CA ASP A 769 21.66 26.48 -28.81
C ASP A 769 22.28 25.90 -27.52
N PRO A 770 21.91 26.40 -26.33
CA PRO A 770 22.36 25.87 -25.05
C PRO A 770 21.96 24.41 -24.77
N ASN A 771 21.10 23.81 -25.60
CA ASN A 771 20.77 22.39 -25.50
C ASN A 771 21.79 21.49 -26.21
N ALA A 772 22.54 21.99 -27.20
CA ALA A 772 23.54 21.20 -27.92
C ALA A 772 24.61 20.61 -26.99
N ALA A 773 25.11 21.42 -26.05
CA ALA A 773 26.04 20.96 -25.02
C ALA A 773 25.44 19.87 -24.11
N ARG A 774 24.17 20.03 -23.72
CA ARG A 774 23.44 19.06 -22.87
C ARG A 774 23.16 17.76 -23.62
N ALA A 775 22.84 17.84 -24.90
CA ALA A 775 22.65 16.70 -25.77
C ALA A 775 23.95 15.90 -25.92
N ARG A 776 25.09 16.57 -26.18
CA ARG A 776 26.41 15.94 -26.23
C ARG A 776 26.79 15.23 -24.91
N LEU A 777 26.44 15.80 -23.76
CA LEU A 777 26.64 15.16 -22.44
C LEU A 777 25.76 13.92 -22.23
N LEU A 778 24.54 13.90 -22.78
CA LEU A 778 23.52 12.89 -22.48
C LEU A 778 23.44 11.74 -23.48
N ILE A 779 23.97 11.87 -24.70
CA ILE A 779 23.90 10.83 -25.75
C ILE A 779 24.38 9.45 -25.25
N SER A 780 25.45 9.39 -24.45
CA SER A 780 25.98 8.14 -23.88
C SER A 780 25.16 7.58 -22.70
N GLN A 781 24.17 8.33 -22.22
CA GLN A 781 23.35 8.01 -21.04
C GLN A 781 21.92 7.60 -21.39
N VAL A 782 21.48 7.77 -22.63
CA VAL A 782 20.12 7.40 -23.07
C VAL A 782 20.03 5.89 -23.28
N ASP A 783 19.21 5.24 -22.45
CA ASP A 783 18.81 3.85 -22.61
C ASP A 783 17.38 3.62 -22.12
N ARG A 784 16.92 2.38 -22.24
CA ARG A 784 15.62 1.90 -21.76
C ARG A 784 15.38 2.24 -20.27
N LYS A 785 16.37 2.05 -19.40
CA LYS A 785 16.25 2.23 -17.93
C LYS A 785 16.10 3.70 -17.54
N LEU A 786 16.69 4.62 -18.31
CA LEU A 786 16.51 6.07 -18.16
C LEU A 786 15.06 6.49 -18.40
N VAL A 787 14.46 6.03 -19.52
CA VAL A 787 13.12 6.47 -19.95
C VAL A 787 11.96 5.66 -19.37
N LYS A 788 12.14 4.36 -19.02
CA LYS A 788 11.10 3.41 -18.54
C LYS A 788 10.15 4.05 -17.53
N GLN A 789 10.69 4.66 -16.47
CA GLN A 789 9.86 5.24 -15.40
C GLN A 789 9.05 6.46 -15.86
N THR A 790 9.60 7.30 -16.72
CA THR A 790 8.90 8.49 -17.22
C THR A 790 7.82 8.13 -18.22
N VAL A 791 8.10 7.24 -19.18
CA VAL A 791 7.09 6.70 -20.11
C VAL A 791 5.93 6.06 -19.34
N MET A 792 6.24 5.12 -18.46
CA MET A 792 5.26 4.37 -17.65
C MET A 792 4.37 5.27 -16.79
N THR A 793 4.86 6.44 -16.35
CA THR A 793 4.10 7.32 -15.44
C THR A 793 3.48 8.54 -16.12
N SER A 794 3.93 8.92 -17.32
CA SER A 794 3.32 9.99 -18.12
C SER A 794 1.88 9.67 -18.51
N VAL A 795 1.59 8.43 -18.91
CA VAL A 795 0.20 7.97 -19.17
C VAL A 795 -0.70 8.05 -17.95
N TYR A 796 -0.10 7.97 -16.76
CA TYR A 796 -0.77 8.14 -15.47
C TYR A 796 -0.73 9.60 -14.95
N GLY A 797 -0.52 10.58 -15.85
CA GLY A 797 -0.67 12.00 -15.57
C GLY A 797 0.51 12.66 -14.86
N VAL A 798 1.72 12.08 -14.97
CA VAL A 798 2.94 12.75 -14.48
C VAL A 798 3.17 14.06 -15.21
N THR A 799 3.37 15.13 -14.44
CA THR A 799 3.76 16.44 -14.97
C THR A 799 5.24 16.49 -15.32
N TYR A 800 5.64 17.41 -16.19
CA TYR A 800 7.05 17.70 -16.53
C TYR A 800 8.00 17.76 -15.31
N VAL A 801 7.57 18.36 -14.20
CA VAL A 801 8.39 18.43 -12.97
C VAL A 801 8.65 17.05 -12.37
N GLY A 802 7.66 16.15 -12.43
CA GLY A 802 7.80 14.76 -11.99
C GLY A 802 8.66 13.93 -12.94
N ALA A 803 8.48 14.09 -14.25
CA ALA A 803 9.30 13.44 -15.28
C ALA A 803 10.79 13.81 -15.12
N ARG A 804 11.08 15.12 -14.98
CA ARG A 804 12.43 15.63 -14.67
C ARG A 804 13.01 14.99 -13.41
N GLU A 805 12.24 14.87 -12.34
CA GLU A 805 12.76 14.32 -11.07
C GLU A 805 13.08 12.81 -11.17
N GLN A 806 12.28 12.06 -11.92
CA GLN A 806 12.55 10.64 -12.20
C GLN A 806 13.85 10.48 -12.99
N ILE A 807 14.01 11.26 -14.07
CA ILE A 807 15.22 11.27 -14.91
C ILE A 807 16.43 11.77 -14.11
N LYS A 808 16.30 12.83 -13.31
CA LYS A 808 17.37 13.32 -12.42
C LYS A 808 17.86 12.23 -11.48
N ARG A 809 16.94 11.47 -10.86
CA ARG A 809 17.30 10.33 -10.01
C ARG A 809 18.04 9.25 -10.78
N ARG A 810 17.54 8.84 -11.97
CA ARG A 810 18.21 7.82 -12.81
C ARG A 810 19.58 8.25 -13.34
N LEU A 811 19.79 9.54 -13.61
CA LEU A 811 21.12 10.08 -13.95
C LEU A 811 22.04 10.13 -12.71
N LYS A 812 21.50 10.47 -11.54
CA LYS A 812 22.25 10.47 -10.28
C LYS A 812 22.72 9.08 -9.85
N GLU A 813 21.88 8.06 -10.05
CA GLU A 813 22.22 6.64 -9.84
C GLU A 813 23.43 6.18 -10.67
N ARG A 814 23.68 6.79 -11.84
CA ARG A 814 24.81 6.46 -12.73
C ARG A 814 26.12 7.16 -12.37
N GLY A 815 26.06 8.23 -11.56
CA GLY A 815 27.25 9.04 -11.23
C GLY A 815 27.91 9.82 -12.37
N ALA A 816 27.36 9.77 -13.60
CA ALA A 816 27.97 10.33 -14.80
C ALA A 816 28.09 11.87 -14.84
N ILE A 817 27.31 12.58 -14.02
CA ILE A 817 27.35 14.05 -13.90
C ILE A 817 27.56 14.39 -12.43
N ALA A 818 28.73 14.96 -12.11
CA ALA A 818 29.13 15.26 -10.74
C ALA A 818 28.56 16.58 -10.19
N ASP A 819 28.33 17.58 -11.06
CA ASP A 819 27.72 18.85 -10.66
C ASP A 819 26.18 18.73 -10.58
N ASP A 820 25.62 19.14 -9.43
CA ASP A 820 24.19 19.05 -9.14
C ASP A 820 23.36 20.07 -9.97
N ALA A 821 23.98 21.17 -10.43
CA ALA A 821 23.34 22.20 -11.26
C ALA A 821 23.32 21.84 -12.76
N GLU A 822 24.41 21.30 -13.28
CA GLU A 822 24.47 20.67 -14.60
C GLU A 822 23.52 19.47 -14.68
N LEU A 823 23.54 18.58 -13.69
CA LEU A 823 22.60 17.45 -13.58
C LEU A 823 21.13 17.91 -13.58
N PHE A 824 20.81 19.03 -12.93
CA PHE A 824 19.46 19.62 -12.98
C PHE A 824 19.11 20.16 -14.37
N SER A 825 20.06 20.80 -15.04
CA SER A 825 19.87 21.34 -16.40
C SER A 825 19.74 20.23 -17.45
N ALA A 826 20.58 19.20 -17.36
CA ALA A 826 20.57 18.01 -18.20
C ALA A 826 19.26 17.24 -18.03
N SER A 827 18.81 16.96 -16.80
CA SER A 827 17.53 16.30 -16.54
C SER A 827 16.31 17.13 -16.99
N CYS A 828 16.38 18.47 -17.01
CA CYS A 828 15.35 19.30 -17.64
C CYS A 828 15.26 19.06 -19.16
N TYR A 829 16.40 19.10 -19.86
CA TYR A 829 16.45 18.85 -21.30
C TYR A 829 15.99 17.42 -21.64
N ALA A 830 16.55 16.39 -21.00
CA ALA A 830 16.17 15.00 -21.21
C ALA A 830 14.68 14.74 -20.96
N ALA A 831 14.07 15.37 -19.94
CA ALA A 831 12.64 15.26 -19.68
C ALA A 831 11.78 15.92 -20.76
N LYS A 832 12.21 17.04 -21.36
CA LYS A 832 11.51 17.62 -22.52
C LYS A 832 11.56 16.65 -23.70
N VAL A 833 12.75 16.22 -24.10
CA VAL A 833 12.94 15.32 -25.25
C VAL A 833 12.18 14.00 -25.08
N THR A 834 12.18 13.41 -23.87
CA THR A 834 11.42 12.18 -23.59
C THR A 834 9.92 12.37 -23.72
N LEU A 835 9.38 13.52 -23.30
CA LEU A 835 7.96 13.84 -23.47
C LEU A 835 7.61 14.13 -24.93
N THR A 836 8.46 14.84 -25.67
CA THR A 836 8.28 15.09 -27.11
C THR A 836 8.29 13.78 -27.91
N ALA A 837 9.24 12.88 -27.65
CA ALA A 837 9.28 11.55 -28.29
C ALA A 837 8.01 10.73 -28.00
N LEU A 838 7.48 10.79 -26.77
CA LEU A 838 6.22 10.14 -26.39
C LEU A 838 5.02 10.77 -27.10
N GLU A 839 4.97 12.10 -27.22
CA GLU A 839 3.90 12.82 -27.93
C GLU A 839 3.93 12.55 -29.45
N GLU A 840 5.11 12.42 -30.06
CA GLU A 840 5.26 12.03 -31.48
C GLU A 840 4.76 10.61 -31.74
N MET A 841 5.02 9.65 -30.84
CA MET A 841 4.68 8.23 -31.01
C MET A 841 3.23 7.87 -30.66
N PHE A 842 2.55 8.63 -29.79
CA PHE A 842 1.23 8.28 -29.24
C PHE A 842 0.23 9.45 -29.36
N GLN A 843 0.06 9.97 -30.57
CA GLN A 843 -0.77 11.15 -30.84
C GLN A 843 -2.24 10.94 -30.47
N ALA A 844 -2.82 9.78 -30.80
CA ALA A 844 -4.22 9.48 -30.47
C ALA A 844 -4.46 9.42 -28.95
N ALA A 845 -3.56 8.75 -28.22
CA ALA A 845 -3.58 8.74 -26.75
C ALA A 845 -3.51 10.16 -26.17
N ARG A 846 -2.65 11.02 -26.74
CA ARG A 846 -2.49 12.41 -26.33
C ARG A 846 -3.73 13.26 -26.63
N GLY A 847 -4.42 12.99 -27.75
CA GLY A 847 -5.72 13.55 -28.11
C GLY A 847 -6.79 13.22 -27.06
N ILE A 848 -6.96 11.93 -26.73
CA ILE A 848 -7.91 11.46 -25.71
C ILE A 848 -7.60 12.05 -24.33
N MET A 849 -6.33 12.08 -23.91
CA MET A 849 -5.92 12.74 -22.65
C MET A 849 -6.32 14.21 -22.60
N THR A 850 -6.20 14.92 -23.73
CA THR A 850 -6.56 16.35 -23.83
C THR A 850 -8.07 16.51 -23.76
N TRP A 851 -8.82 15.74 -24.54
CA TRP A 851 -10.28 15.72 -24.55
C TRP A 851 -10.86 15.46 -23.15
N LEU A 852 -10.44 14.37 -22.49
CA LEU A 852 -10.80 14.06 -21.11
C LEU A 852 -10.49 15.26 -20.18
N GLY A 853 -9.27 15.79 -20.25
CA GLY A 853 -8.85 16.93 -19.45
C GLY A 853 -9.74 18.18 -19.65
N ASP A 854 -10.23 18.42 -20.86
CA ASP A 854 -11.06 19.58 -21.17
C ASP A 854 -12.54 19.37 -20.83
N CYS A 855 -13.09 18.15 -20.97
CA CYS A 855 -14.38 17.79 -20.34
C CYS A 855 -14.34 18.00 -18.81
N ALA A 856 -13.28 17.54 -18.15
CA ALA A 856 -13.06 17.75 -16.72
C ALA A 856 -12.89 19.23 -16.33
N LYS A 857 -12.33 20.06 -17.23
CA LYS A 857 -12.21 21.51 -17.05
C LYS A 857 -13.58 22.18 -17.07
N VAL A 858 -14.43 21.84 -18.04
CA VAL A 858 -15.80 22.37 -18.17
C VAL A 858 -16.62 22.08 -16.91
N ILE A 859 -16.70 20.81 -16.50
CA ILE A 859 -17.44 20.40 -15.28
C ILE A 859 -16.92 21.11 -14.03
N ALA A 860 -15.60 21.23 -13.89
CA ALA A 860 -15.01 21.79 -12.68
C ALA A 860 -15.06 23.32 -12.60
N LEU A 861 -15.25 24.03 -13.73
CA LEU A 861 -15.47 25.48 -13.74
C LEU A 861 -16.80 25.86 -13.09
N GLU A 862 -17.85 25.07 -13.32
CA GLU A 862 -19.14 25.12 -12.60
C GLU A 862 -19.06 24.58 -11.16
N ASN A 863 -17.85 24.40 -10.62
CA ASN A 863 -17.60 23.90 -9.27
C ASN A 863 -18.14 22.48 -8.98
N HIS A 864 -18.47 21.69 -10.02
CA HIS A 864 -18.84 20.28 -9.88
C HIS A 864 -17.61 19.37 -9.87
N ALA A 865 -17.74 18.22 -9.21
CA ALA A 865 -16.71 17.17 -9.26
C ALA A 865 -16.98 16.25 -10.45
N VAL A 866 -15.92 15.86 -11.17
CA VAL A 866 -16.04 14.89 -12.26
C VAL A 866 -16.42 13.54 -11.66
N ARG A 867 -17.46 12.94 -12.23
CA ARG A 867 -18.04 11.65 -11.84
C ARG A 867 -18.37 10.86 -13.09
N TRP A 868 -18.14 9.56 -13.08
CA TRP A 868 -18.52 8.64 -14.16
C TRP A 868 -18.89 7.29 -13.56
N THR A 869 -19.43 6.40 -14.40
CA THR A 869 -19.65 5.00 -14.04
C THR A 869 -18.69 4.16 -14.88
N THR A 870 -18.02 3.17 -14.28
CA THR A 870 -17.21 2.21 -15.07
C THR A 870 -18.10 1.30 -15.92
N PRO A 871 -17.56 0.60 -16.93
CA PRO A 871 -18.33 -0.39 -17.70
C PRO A 871 -19.00 -1.47 -16.82
N LEU A 872 -18.37 -1.85 -15.70
CA LEU A 872 -18.94 -2.76 -14.67
C LEU A 872 -19.90 -2.09 -13.67
N GLY A 873 -20.36 -0.86 -13.94
CA GLY A 873 -21.34 -0.19 -13.08
C GLY A 873 -20.78 0.49 -11.82
N LEU A 874 -19.47 0.51 -11.56
CA LEU A 874 -18.93 1.18 -10.37
C LEU A 874 -19.01 2.72 -10.51
N PRO A 875 -19.69 3.46 -9.60
CA PRO A 875 -19.68 4.92 -9.64
C PRO A 875 -18.36 5.47 -9.08
N VAL A 876 -17.65 6.22 -9.91
CA VAL A 876 -16.38 6.88 -9.56
C VAL A 876 -16.59 8.39 -9.44
N VAL A 877 -16.02 9.01 -8.41
CA VAL A 877 -16.06 10.47 -8.18
C VAL A 877 -14.65 10.96 -7.82
N GLN A 878 -14.15 12.00 -8.49
CA GLN A 878 -12.83 12.56 -8.16
C GLN A 878 -12.89 13.41 -6.86
N PRO A 879 -12.09 13.10 -5.82
CA PRO A 879 -12.19 13.74 -4.50
C PRO A 879 -11.41 15.08 -4.43
N TYR A 880 -11.12 15.74 -5.55
CA TYR A 880 -10.19 16.87 -5.58
C TYR A 880 -10.90 18.20 -5.25
N ARG A 881 -11.27 18.33 -3.97
CA ARG A 881 -11.82 19.55 -3.36
C ARG A 881 -10.75 20.33 -2.57
N LYS A 882 -10.98 21.63 -2.36
CA LYS A 882 -10.15 22.46 -1.49
C LYS A 882 -10.39 22.05 -0.03
N LEU A 883 -9.32 21.78 0.68
CA LEU A 883 -9.37 21.39 2.09
C LEU A 883 -9.44 22.63 2.97
N GLY A 884 -10.56 22.75 3.69
CA GLY A 884 -10.76 23.71 4.76
C GLY A 884 -10.03 23.27 6.02
N ARG A 885 -9.98 24.17 7.01
CA ARG A 885 -9.43 23.88 8.32
C ARG A 885 -10.56 23.84 9.34
N HIS A 886 -10.57 22.81 10.16
CA HIS A 886 -11.43 22.74 11.34
C HIS A 886 -10.54 22.64 12.57
N LEU A 887 -10.71 23.56 13.51
CA LEU A 887 -9.91 23.64 14.73
C LEU A 887 -10.63 22.90 15.85
N ILE A 888 -9.96 21.91 16.44
CA ILE A 888 -10.49 21.09 17.52
C ILE A 888 -9.63 21.31 18.75
N ARG A 889 -10.24 21.76 19.84
CA ARG A 889 -9.59 21.84 21.15
C ARG A 889 -9.56 20.43 21.75
N THR A 890 -8.37 19.86 21.88
CA THR A 890 -8.13 18.65 22.69
C THR A 890 -7.27 19.02 23.90
N SER A 891 -7.01 18.07 24.80
CA SER A 891 -6.24 18.32 26.02
C SER A 891 -4.77 18.67 25.73
N LEU A 892 -4.11 17.93 24.85
CA LEU A 892 -2.71 18.18 24.46
C LEU A 892 -2.52 19.52 23.71
N GLN A 893 -3.38 19.83 22.73
CA GLN A 893 -3.27 21.06 21.93
C GLN A 893 -4.52 21.32 21.08
N VAL A 894 -4.57 22.47 20.40
CA VAL A 894 -5.56 22.73 19.35
C VAL A 894 -5.12 22.03 18.04
N LEU A 895 -5.81 20.96 17.68
CA LEU A 895 -5.59 20.22 16.44
C LEU A 895 -6.25 20.93 15.26
N THR A 896 -5.59 20.93 14.10
CA THR A 896 -6.14 21.45 12.85
C THR A 896 -6.47 20.28 11.91
N LEU A 897 -7.71 19.82 11.95
CA LEU A 897 -8.19 18.82 10.99
C LEU A 897 -8.43 19.44 9.62
N GLN A 898 -8.30 18.62 8.58
CA GLN A 898 -8.66 18.98 7.21
C GLN A 898 -10.08 18.50 6.93
N ARG A 899 -10.96 19.41 6.52
CA ARG A 899 -12.35 19.10 6.14
C ARG A 899 -12.54 19.43 4.67
N GLU A 900 -13.18 18.56 3.89
CA GLU A 900 -13.56 18.90 2.51
C GLU A 900 -14.45 20.14 2.51
N THR A 901 -14.16 21.13 1.66
CA THR A 901 -15.11 22.22 1.35
C THR A 901 -15.80 21.92 0.03
N ASP A 902 -16.90 22.64 -0.25
CA ASP A 902 -17.61 22.50 -1.51
C ASP A 902 -16.89 23.10 -2.72
N LYS A 903 -15.73 23.74 -2.52
CA LYS A 903 -14.96 24.33 -3.62
C LYS A 903 -14.03 23.32 -4.29
N VAL A 904 -14.29 23.01 -5.56
CA VAL A 904 -13.51 22.07 -6.37
C VAL A 904 -12.15 22.65 -6.81
N MET A 905 -11.14 21.79 -6.97
CA MET A 905 -9.82 22.15 -7.47
C MET A 905 -9.72 21.92 -8.99
N VAL A 906 -10.24 22.85 -9.79
CA VAL A 906 -10.27 22.79 -11.28
C VAL A 906 -8.99 22.22 -11.92
N LYS A 907 -7.82 22.79 -11.59
CA LYS A 907 -6.52 22.34 -12.12
C LYS A 907 -6.24 20.85 -11.83
N ARG A 908 -6.67 20.35 -10.67
CA ARG A 908 -6.42 18.97 -10.22
C ARG A 908 -7.46 17.99 -10.78
N GLN A 909 -8.72 18.40 -10.96
CA GLN A 909 -9.71 17.60 -11.70
C GLN A 909 -9.20 17.35 -13.13
N ARG A 910 -8.91 18.43 -13.88
CA ARG A 910 -8.36 18.39 -15.25
C ARG A 910 -7.14 17.46 -15.37
N SER A 911 -6.12 17.66 -14.53
CA SER A 911 -4.87 16.88 -14.66
C SER A 911 -4.97 15.42 -14.23
N ALA A 912 -5.95 15.07 -13.40
CA ALA A 912 -6.07 13.73 -12.81
C ALA A 912 -7.25 12.93 -13.38
N PHE A 913 -8.08 13.50 -14.25
CA PHE A 913 -9.17 12.74 -14.86
C PHE A 913 -8.70 11.70 -15.88
N PRO A 914 -7.84 12.02 -16.88
CA PRO A 914 -7.30 11.02 -17.79
C PRO A 914 -6.69 9.79 -17.10
N PRO A 915 -5.79 9.93 -16.11
CA PRO A 915 -5.22 8.77 -15.45
C PRO A 915 -6.23 8.04 -14.58
N ASN A 916 -7.14 8.72 -13.87
CA ASN A 916 -8.15 8.02 -13.05
C ASN A 916 -9.13 7.24 -13.93
N PHE A 917 -9.45 7.75 -15.13
CA PHE A 917 -10.32 7.07 -16.09
C PHE A 917 -9.67 5.78 -16.60
N VAL A 918 -8.41 5.83 -17.08
CA VAL A 918 -7.70 4.63 -17.55
C VAL A 918 -7.49 3.60 -16.43
N HIS A 919 -7.13 4.03 -15.21
CA HIS A 919 -7.10 3.12 -14.04
C HIS A 919 -8.44 2.43 -13.75
N SER A 920 -9.57 3.05 -14.13
CA SER A 920 -10.90 2.46 -13.95
C SER A 920 -11.28 1.47 -15.07
N LEU A 921 -10.67 1.61 -16.25
CA LEU A 921 -10.78 0.61 -17.33
C LEU A 921 -9.90 -0.61 -17.04
N ASP A 922 -8.67 -0.39 -16.61
CA ASP A 922 -7.74 -1.42 -16.10
C ASP A 922 -8.36 -2.24 -14.96
N GLY A 923 -8.90 -1.57 -13.93
CA GLY A 923 -9.65 -2.25 -12.87
C GLY A 923 -10.86 -3.04 -13.39
N SER A 924 -11.55 -2.55 -14.42
CA SER A 924 -12.69 -3.24 -15.03
C SER A 924 -12.25 -4.48 -15.82
N HIS A 925 -11.20 -4.39 -16.64
CA HIS A 925 -10.64 -5.52 -17.40
C HIS A 925 -10.16 -6.63 -16.47
N MET A 926 -9.45 -6.29 -15.40
CA MET A 926 -9.03 -7.25 -14.37
C MET A 926 -10.23 -7.93 -13.70
N MET A 927 -11.28 -7.18 -13.35
CA MET A 927 -12.49 -7.73 -12.73
C MET A 927 -13.28 -8.65 -13.68
N MET A 928 -13.44 -8.26 -14.96
CA MET A 928 -14.06 -9.10 -16.00
C MET A 928 -13.28 -10.41 -16.19
N THR A 929 -11.95 -10.32 -16.28
CA THR A 929 -11.05 -11.46 -16.44
C THR A 929 -11.12 -12.40 -15.23
N ALA A 930 -11.12 -11.86 -14.01
CA ALA A 930 -11.24 -12.66 -12.78
C ALA A 930 -12.55 -13.48 -12.73
N VAL A 931 -13.68 -12.83 -13.03
CA VAL A 931 -15.00 -13.49 -13.07
C VAL A 931 -15.06 -14.57 -14.14
N ALA A 932 -14.51 -14.31 -15.33
CA ALA A 932 -14.43 -15.29 -16.41
C ALA A 932 -13.52 -16.49 -16.06
N CYS A 933 -12.35 -16.24 -15.46
CA CYS A 933 -11.45 -17.28 -14.97
C CYS A 933 -12.15 -18.20 -13.95
N ARG A 934 -12.89 -17.64 -12.99
CA ARG A 934 -13.67 -18.43 -12.03
C ARG A 934 -14.75 -19.28 -12.70
N LYS A 935 -15.43 -18.75 -13.72
CA LYS A 935 -16.45 -19.49 -14.51
C LYS A 935 -15.81 -20.64 -15.30
N ALA A 936 -14.57 -20.49 -15.76
CA ALA A 936 -13.75 -21.54 -16.36
C ALA A 936 -13.04 -22.47 -15.35
N GLY A 937 -13.18 -22.25 -14.04
CA GLY A 937 -12.57 -23.09 -13.00
C GLY A 937 -11.07 -22.84 -12.75
N LEU A 938 -10.56 -21.66 -13.12
CA LEU A 938 -9.19 -21.22 -12.86
C LEU A 938 -9.10 -20.51 -11.51
N ASN A 939 -8.01 -20.77 -10.78
CA ASN A 939 -7.61 -19.94 -9.65
C ASN A 939 -6.94 -18.67 -10.19
N PHE A 940 -7.41 -17.50 -9.78
CA PHE A 940 -6.96 -16.19 -10.28
C PHE A 940 -6.50 -15.29 -9.13
N ALA A 941 -5.38 -14.60 -9.33
CA ALA A 941 -4.98 -13.46 -8.53
C ALA A 941 -4.53 -12.32 -9.45
N GLY A 942 -4.83 -11.08 -9.06
CA GLY A 942 -4.42 -9.89 -9.81
C GLY A 942 -3.57 -8.96 -8.96
N VAL A 943 -2.47 -8.47 -9.54
CA VAL A 943 -1.64 -7.36 -9.05
C VAL A 943 -1.79 -6.21 -10.05
N HIS A 944 -2.97 -5.58 -10.06
CA HIS A 944 -3.37 -4.54 -11.02
C HIS A 944 -3.28 -5.00 -12.48
N ASP A 945 -2.18 -4.72 -13.16
CA ASP A 945 -1.88 -5.03 -14.57
C ASP A 945 -1.07 -6.33 -14.77
N SER A 946 -0.98 -7.16 -13.73
CA SER A 946 -0.32 -8.47 -13.70
C SER A 946 -1.31 -9.54 -13.24
N TYR A 947 -1.57 -10.57 -14.07
CA TYR A 947 -2.59 -11.60 -13.86
C TYR A 947 -1.97 -12.98 -13.65
N TRP A 948 -2.37 -13.66 -12.57
CA TRP A 948 -1.70 -14.86 -12.09
C TRP A 948 -2.65 -16.06 -12.04
N THR A 949 -2.18 -17.21 -12.51
CA THR A 949 -2.85 -18.51 -12.34
C THR A 949 -1.83 -19.64 -12.18
N HIS A 950 -2.26 -20.90 -12.08
CA HIS A 950 -1.33 -22.04 -12.04
C HIS A 950 -0.75 -22.27 -13.44
N ALA A 951 0.51 -22.71 -13.55
CA ALA A 951 1.22 -22.88 -14.82
C ALA A 951 0.42 -23.66 -15.89
N CYS A 952 -0.29 -24.72 -15.49
CA CYS A 952 -1.12 -25.54 -16.39
C CYS A 952 -2.32 -24.80 -17.05
N ASN A 953 -2.71 -23.65 -16.51
CA ASN A 953 -3.88 -22.89 -16.94
C ASN A 953 -3.51 -21.62 -17.74
N VAL A 954 -2.23 -21.32 -17.95
CA VAL A 954 -1.78 -20.01 -18.48
C VAL A 954 -2.29 -19.77 -19.90
N ASP A 955 -2.35 -20.79 -20.76
CA ASP A 955 -2.93 -20.67 -22.10
C ASP A 955 -4.41 -20.24 -22.06
N GLU A 956 -5.18 -20.81 -21.14
CA GLU A 956 -6.61 -20.51 -20.97
C GLU A 956 -6.84 -19.13 -20.33
N LEU A 957 -5.98 -18.72 -19.38
CA LEU A 957 -5.93 -17.33 -18.88
C LEU A 957 -5.63 -16.37 -20.04
N ASN A 958 -4.66 -16.69 -20.90
CA ASN A 958 -4.26 -15.88 -22.04
C ASN A 958 -5.35 -15.75 -23.10
N ARG A 959 -6.16 -16.80 -23.31
CA ARG A 959 -7.38 -16.72 -24.13
C ARG A 959 -8.41 -15.77 -23.50
N ILE A 960 -8.77 -16.03 -22.24
CA ILE A 960 -9.80 -15.26 -21.51
C ILE A 960 -9.45 -13.77 -21.40
N LEU A 961 -8.20 -13.42 -21.10
CA LEU A 961 -7.81 -12.01 -20.92
C LEU A 961 -7.89 -11.21 -22.22
N ARG A 962 -7.66 -11.84 -23.38
CA ARG A 962 -7.78 -11.19 -24.70
C ARG A 962 -9.25 -11.01 -25.06
N GLU A 963 -10.05 -12.06 -24.90
CA GLU A 963 -11.51 -12.01 -25.10
C GLU A 963 -12.16 -10.91 -24.25
N LYS A 964 -11.82 -10.82 -22.96
CA LYS A 964 -12.35 -9.77 -22.07
C LYS A 964 -11.78 -8.38 -22.31
N PHE A 965 -10.62 -8.25 -22.96
CA PHE A 965 -10.14 -6.94 -23.43
C PHE A 965 -10.92 -6.48 -24.66
N VAL A 966 -11.16 -7.38 -25.62
CA VAL A 966 -11.96 -7.07 -26.82
C VAL A 966 -13.40 -6.73 -26.43
N GLU A 967 -14.07 -7.56 -25.62
CA GLU A 967 -15.43 -7.33 -25.11
C GLU A 967 -15.58 -5.97 -24.41
N LEU A 968 -14.58 -5.55 -23.64
CA LEU A 968 -14.56 -4.23 -22.98
C LEU A 968 -14.54 -3.08 -23.99
N TYR A 969 -13.82 -3.22 -25.10
CA TYR A 969 -13.56 -2.16 -26.09
C TYR A 969 -14.40 -2.23 -27.37
N GLU A 970 -15.21 -3.27 -27.54
CA GLU A 970 -16.35 -3.28 -28.45
C GLU A 970 -17.44 -2.29 -27.99
N ALA A 971 -17.56 -2.05 -26.68
CA ALA A 971 -18.45 -1.03 -26.14
C ALA A 971 -17.97 0.40 -26.49
N PRO A 972 -18.89 1.33 -26.84
CA PRO A 972 -18.54 2.71 -27.19
C PRO A 972 -18.26 3.56 -25.93
N ILE A 973 -17.13 3.28 -25.27
CA ILE A 973 -16.77 3.82 -23.95
C ILE A 973 -16.73 5.36 -23.92
N LEU A 974 -16.14 6.01 -24.93
CA LEU A 974 -15.98 7.47 -24.95
C LEU A 974 -17.31 8.17 -25.27
N GLU A 975 -18.13 7.58 -26.13
CA GLU A 975 -19.48 8.05 -26.47
C GLU A 975 -20.40 7.96 -25.25
N ASN A 976 -20.44 6.79 -24.59
CA ASN A 976 -21.20 6.58 -23.36
C ASN A 976 -20.80 7.56 -22.24
N LEU A 977 -19.52 7.90 -22.17
CA LEU A 977 -19.01 8.90 -21.23
C LEU A 977 -19.49 10.31 -21.57
N LEU A 978 -19.45 10.69 -22.87
CA LEU A 978 -19.93 11.99 -23.35
C LEU A 978 -21.44 12.14 -23.13
N GLU A 979 -22.25 11.16 -23.54
CA GLU A 979 -23.70 11.15 -23.33
C GLU A 979 -24.05 11.27 -21.83
N SER A 980 -23.32 10.55 -20.97
CA SER A 980 -23.49 10.62 -19.51
C SER A 980 -23.14 12.01 -18.93
N PHE A 981 -22.18 12.71 -19.53
CA PHE A 981 -21.84 14.09 -19.17
C PHE A 981 -22.91 15.08 -19.67
N GLU A 982 -23.34 15.00 -20.92
CA GLU A 982 -24.39 15.85 -21.49
C GLU A 982 -25.71 15.68 -20.74
N LYS A 983 -26.11 14.45 -20.43
CA LYS A 983 -27.28 14.13 -19.60
C LYS A 983 -27.15 14.61 -18.15
N SER A 984 -25.93 14.61 -17.60
CA SER A 984 -25.67 15.14 -16.25
C SER A 984 -25.64 16.67 -16.19
N PHE A 985 -25.27 17.32 -17.30
CA PHE A 985 -24.98 18.75 -17.39
C PHE A 985 -25.53 19.34 -18.70
N PRO A 986 -26.86 19.35 -18.92
CA PRO A 986 -27.48 19.69 -20.21
C PRO A 986 -27.28 21.15 -20.64
N THR A 987 -26.81 22.01 -19.75
CA THR A 987 -26.46 23.41 -20.02
C THR A 987 -25.00 23.59 -20.47
N LEU A 988 -24.16 22.56 -20.36
CA LEU A 988 -22.73 22.64 -20.66
C LEU A 988 -22.43 22.06 -22.05
N LYS A 989 -21.57 22.75 -22.79
CA LYS A 989 -21.07 22.29 -24.09
C LYS A 989 -19.73 21.59 -23.90
N PHE A 990 -19.67 20.33 -24.31
CA PHE A 990 -18.46 19.52 -24.27
C PHE A 990 -17.71 19.58 -25.61
N PRO A 991 -16.38 19.40 -25.62
CA PRO A 991 -15.63 19.27 -26.86
C PRO A 991 -16.04 17.98 -27.61
N PRO A 992 -16.04 17.98 -28.96
CA PRO A 992 -16.33 16.78 -29.74
C PRO A 992 -15.29 15.68 -29.45
N LEU A 993 -15.69 14.43 -29.67
CA LEU A 993 -14.80 13.28 -29.52
C LEU A 993 -13.59 13.39 -30.46
N PRO A 994 -12.40 12.95 -30.02
CA PRO A 994 -11.24 12.85 -30.92
C PRO A 994 -11.48 11.79 -32.00
N GLU A 995 -10.92 12.00 -33.18
CA GLU A 995 -10.93 11.02 -34.25
C GLU A 995 -10.26 9.70 -33.82
N ARG A 996 -10.79 8.58 -34.31
CA ARG A 996 -10.25 7.23 -34.06
C ARG A 996 -9.48 6.76 -35.29
N GLY A 997 -8.43 5.97 -35.07
CA GLY A 997 -7.69 5.28 -36.13
C GLY A 997 -8.37 4.00 -36.63
N ASP A 998 -7.61 3.21 -37.38
CA ASP A 998 -8.04 2.03 -38.14
C ASP A 998 -7.71 0.67 -37.47
N PHE A 999 -7.30 0.66 -36.20
CA PHE A 999 -6.96 -0.58 -35.48
C PHE A 999 -8.20 -1.48 -35.24
N ASP A 1000 -8.15 -2.71 -35.74
CA ASP A 1000 -9.11 -3.75 -35.37
C ASP A 1000 -8.73 -4.37 -34.01
N LEU A 1001 -9.69 -4.39 -33.07
CA LEU A 1001 -9.46 -5.04 -31.77
C LEU A 1001 -9.32 -6.55 -31.89
N LYS A 1002 -9.80 -7.17 -32.96
CA LYS A 1002 -9.72 -8.63 -33.12
C LYS A 1002 -8.28 -9.12 -33.23
N ASP A 1003 -7.36 -8.28 -33.72
CA ASP A 1003 -5.90 -8.53 -33.73
C ASP A 1003 -5.35 -8.86 -32.33
N VAL A 1004 -6.02 -8.40 -31.25
CA VAL A 1004 -5.62 -8.68 -29.86
C VAL A 1004 -5.80 -10.14 -29.51
N LEU A 1005 -6.77 -10.86 -30.10
CA LEU A 1005 -7.03 -12.28 -29.84
C LEU A 1005 -5.84 -13.16 -30.22
N ASP A 1006 -5.18 -12.82 -31.33
CA ASP A 1006 -4.03 -13.54 -31.86
C ASP A 1006 -2.69 -13.04 -31.31
N SER A 1007 -2.65 -11.93 -30.55
CA SER A 1007 -1.40 -11.38 -30.02
C SER A 1007 -0.81 -12.24 -28.89
N PRO A 1008 0.33 -12.92 -29.10
CA PRO A 1008 0.93 -13.80 -28.09
C PRO A 1008 1.59 -13.03 -26.94
N TYR A 1009 1.91 -11.74 -27.14
CA TYR A 1009 2.67 -10.92 -26.20
C TYR A 1009 1.87 -9.76 -25.57
N PHE A 1010 0.55 -9.68 -25.79
CA PHE A 1010 -0.31 -8.66 -25.17
C PHE A 1010 -0.12 -8.61 -23.65
N PHE A 1011 -0.21 -9.78 -23.01
CA PHE A 1011 0.29 -10.08 -21.67
C PHE A 1011 1.31 -11.22 -21.83
N ASN A 1012 2.48 -11.14 -21.18
CA ASN A 1012 3.58 -12.12 -21.36
C ASN A 1012 4.56 -12.20 -20.18
#